data_AF-A0A4P8XIC5-F1
#
_entry.id   AF-A0A4P8XIC5-F1
#
_cell.length_a   1.000
_cell.length_b   1.000
_cell.length_c   1.000
_cell.angle_alpha   90.00
_cell.angle_beta   90.00
_cell.angle_gamma   90.00
#
_symmetry.space_group_name_H-M   'P 1'
#
loop_
_entity.id
_entity.type
_entity.pdbx_description
1 polymer ?
#
loop_
_entity_poly.entity_id
_entity_poly.type
_entity_poly.pdbx_seq_one_letter_code
_entity_poly.pdbx_strand_id
1 'polypeptide(L)'
;MLITKTPGTDPEQPPSAPVREWSTITFEHGQVSGFEGRKGTEQLTLVSGENHSSGGSFALKTEGRSDTWHGPSLRIDPYIVQGAEYTISAWVKLISPESADLQLSTQIGTENSASYVTLDKESVTAESGWIELKGTYRYNNVSSGVLTIYVESSSSTASFYLDDVHLERTDSGPIAIQPDLEALRDVYASQFLIGAAITAEDLEGIRLELLSKHHNAATAENAMKPEALQPQKGTYTFEAADQMVNAALDAGLRMHGHVLVWHQQSPAWMTTRPGEGSPLDREEALDNMRTHIRAVMEHFGDRMISWDVVNEAINDNPSSPEQWKGSLRQSPWYHAIGPDYVEQAFLAAREVLDENPDWEIKLYYNDYNEDNRNKATAIYHMVKEINERYSQEHPGKLLIDGIGMQGHYGLNTNPDNVKASLERFISLGVEISITELDIQAGSDYQMTKQQADAQSYIYARLFQLYEQYAEHISRVTFWGLEDSKGWRAAFNPLVFDRNLQAKPAYYGIVDPDTFIAGYQPVLPEGNFTSASYAASPVVIDGIEDAAWNSATAIPVNQYQIAWQGATGTAKALWDDQYLYVLVKVNDGQLDKSSPNPWEQDSIEVFVDENNEKTTYYQQDDGQYRVNYDNETSFNPEPAPAGFKSSTRTSGSMYTVELQIPLREVKPGNGARLGFDVQINDARSGARQSVAAWNDTTGNAYMDTSVFGTLHLTGKPAAGSSDMPGSTITVPANNPDGSVTVHDGVITLKPQAALKQGRMQAVVSAALLQKALQSSQAAGERGRQMMIDVPGLKGTAGLDLQLPMSGLQALEGWELVIPSGAAKLTIPGQALHQATKGKDIQAKGFITLSLDHHVSLRPGMSMTPLPGNRPALRVSLLHGDTLLPWDQAGMPIQTEIFYTPSAAEANHQEQIVVWHMDDQGVPTPVVSSRYDDSTQAVRFSMKKLGTYAVTYAAKPFADVTRVPWAEQAVHAMAARGVIQGTTPQTFSPGDTMTRAGFAALLVRMLDIPAADLSGRSFSDAAAANALQAEVAAALELGIISGYADGTFRPEQPLKRQDMMVMAVRALKAGGKTLGEPQDLTRFKDAAALSGYAKESAAIMTGEGLVHGRNQALAPQELMTRAEAAVILYRIWSLE
;
A
#
# COMPACT_ATOMS: atom_id res chain seq x y z
N MET A 1 6.72 -9.98 -56.55
CA MET A 1 7.64 -11.13 -56.41
C MET A 1 8.26 -10.99 -55.03
N LEU A 2 7.86 -11.86 -54.10
CA LEU A 2 8.28 -11.84 -52.71
C LEU A 2 9.77 -12.15 -52.60
N ILE A 3 10.53 -11.30 -51.90
CA ILE A 3 11.80 -11.69 -51.29
C ILE A 3 11.59 -11.60 -49.79
N THR A 4 11.23 -12.73 -49.20
CA THR A 4 11.31 -12.97 -47.75
C THR A 4 12.79 -13.02 -47.38
N LYS A 5 13.30 -11.96 -46.76
CA LYS A 5 14.55 -12.03 -46.00
C LYS A 5 14.18 -12.42 -44.57
N THR A 6 14.48 -13.66 -44.22
CA THR A 6 14.51 -14.13 -42.83
C THR A 6 15.50 -13.24 -42.05
N PRO A 7 15.17 -12.74 -40.83
CA PRO A 7 16.16 -12.08 -40.00
C PRO A 7 17.23 -13.09 -39.61
N GLY A 8 18.47 -12.84 -40.04
CA GLY A 8 19.62 -13.64 -39.65
C GLY A 8 19.96 -13.37 -38.19
N THR A 9 20.10 -14.43 -37.41
CA THR A 9 20.89 -14.45 -36.18
C THR A 9 22.36 -14.26 -36.55
N ASP A 10 22.81 -13.01 -36.74
CA ASP A 10 24.24 -12.73 -36.62
C ASP A 10 24.58 -12.71 -35.11
N PRO A 11 25.63 -13.41 -34.67
CA PRO A 11 26.09 -13.30 -33.30
C PRO A 11 26.50 -11.85 -33.03
N GLU A 12 25.94 -11.25 -31.98
CA GLU A 12 26.31 -9.91 -31.50
C GLU A 12 27.81 -9.68 -31.63
N GLN A 13 28.20 -8.65 -32.37
CA GLN A 13 29.54 -8.10 -32.22
C GLN A 13 29.74 -7.77 -30.73
N PRO A 14 30.85 -8.19 -30.11
CA PRO A 14 31.14 -7.80 -28.74
C PRO A 14 31.12 -6.27 -28.65
N PRO A 15 30.61 -5.69 -27.53
CA PRO A 15 30.54 -4.25 -27.38
C PRO A 15 31.94 -3.67 -27.57
N SER A 16 32.08 -2.75 -28.52
CA SER A 16 33.36 -2.10 -28.81
C SER A 16 33.90 -1.46 -27.54
N ALA A 17 35.18 -1.68 -27.22
CA ALA A 17 35.86 -0.97 -26.15
C ALA A 17 35.67 0.56 -26.30
N PRO A 18 35.67 1.34 -25.19
CA PRO A 18 35.51 2.79 -25.28
C PRO A 18 36.61 3.39 -26.18
N VAL A 19 36.28 4.47 -26.88
CA VAL A 19 37.21 5.14 -27.80
C VAL A 19 38.43 5.71 -27.03
N ARG A 20 38.24 6.05 -25.75
CA ARG A 20 39.26 6.51 -24.81
C ARG A 20 39.04 5.92 -23.43
N GLU A 21 40.12 5.69 -22.72
CA GLU A 21 40.07 5.32 -21.30
C GLU A 21 39.72 6.53 -20.44
N TRP A 22 38.90 6.33 -19.40
CA TRP A 22 38.58 7.37 -18.42
C TRP A 22 39.55 7.33 -17.23
N SER A 23 39.93 8.50 -16.75
CA SER A 23 40.56 8.71 -15.44
C SER A 23 39.82 9.80 -14.71
N THR A 24 39.54 9.62 -13.41
CA THR A 24 38.89 10.64 -12.57
C THR A 24 39.54 12.01 -12.76
N ILE A 25 38.73 13.02 -13.02
CA ILE A 25 39.19 14.38 -13.24
C ILE A 25 39.25 15.10 -11.90
N THR A 26 40.46 15.27 -11.37
CA THR A 26 40.76 15.95 -10.10
C THR A 26 41.34 17.35 -10.30
N PHE A 27 41.49 17.79 -11.56
CA PHE A 27 42.09 19.07 -11.95
C PHE A 27 43.55 19.37 -11.51
N GLU A 28 44.21 18.43 -10.83
CA GLU A 28 45.58 18.57 -10.32
C GLU A 28 46.67 18.74 -11.39
N HIS A 29 46.33 18.48 -12.65
CA HIS A 29 47.23 18.72 -13.80
C HIS A 29 47.24 20.17 -14.28
N GLY A 30 46.52 21.08 -13.60
CA GLY A 30 46.53 22.51 -13.94
C GLY A 30 45.76 22.86 -15.21
N GLN A 31 44.79 22.04 -15.60
CA GLN A 31 43.98 22.20 -16.82
C GLN A 31 42.50 22.00 -16.49
N VAL A 32 41.61 22.65 -17.25
CA VAL A 32 40.15 22.48 -17.13
C VAL A 32 39.63 21.16 -17.72
N SER A 33 40.54 20.28 -18.19
CA SER A 33 40.26 18.88 -18.58
C SER A 33 39.10 18.68 -19.57
N GLY A 34 38.90 19.62 -20.49
CA GLY A 34 37.88 19.55 -21.53
C GLY A 34 36.50 20.10 -21.13
N PHE A 35 36.35 20.62 -19.91
CA PHE A 35 35.14 21.34 -19.51
C PHE A 35 34.99 22.65 -20.27
N GLU A 36 33.77 22.91 -20.70
CA GLU A 36 33.34 24.16 -21.34
C GLU A 36 32.05 24.68 -20.70
N GLY A 37 31.76 25.98 -20.87
CA GLY A 37 30.49 26.55 -20.44
C GLY A 37 29.38 26.05 -21.35
N ARG A 38 28.28 25.53 -20.78
CA ARG A 38 27.19 24.92 -21.54
C ARG A 38 26.54 25.89 -22.53
N LYS A 39 26.36 27.16 -22.16
CA LYS A 39 25.97 28.22 -23.10
C LYS A 39 27.18 28.82 -23.84
N GLY A 40 28.35 28.73 -23.23
CA GLY A 40 29.61 29.35 -23.68
C GLY A 40 29.83 30.75 -23.10
N THR A 41 28.93 31.22 -22.24
CA THR A 41 29.03 32.53 -21.55
C THR A 41 29.57 32.42 -20.13
N GLU A 42 29.54 31.21 -19.56
CA GLU A 42 30.03 30.89 -18.23
C GLU A 42 31.56 31.03 -18.15
N GLN A 43 32.04 31.55 -17.03
CA GLN A 43 33.48 31.66 -16.76
C GLN A 43 33.93 30.44 -15.96
N LEU A 44 34.69 29.55 -16.62
CA LEU A 44 35.29 28.38 -16.00
C LEU A 44 36.77 28.65 -15.72
N THR A 45 37.12 28.74 -14.44
CA THR A 45 38.48 29.12 -14.02
C THR A 45 39.03 28.09 -13.06
N LEU A 46 40.26 27.62 -13.31
CA LEU A 46 40.96 26.80 -12.35
C LEU A 46 41.48 27.66 -11.19
N VAL A 47 41.11 27.32 -9.96
CA VAL A 47 41.56 28.05 -8.76
C VAL A 47 42.51 27.21 -7.93
N SER A 48 43.50 27.85 -7.33
CA SER A 48 44.42 27.22 -6.38
C SER A 48 43.99 27.49 -4.94
N GLY A 49 44.07 26.48 -4.06
CA GLY A 49 43.81 26.61 -2.62
C GLY A 49 42.41 26.19 -2.19
N GLU A 50 41.60 25.67 -3.11
CA GLU A 50 40.32 25.02 -2.86
C GLU A 50 40.30 23.73 -3.70
N ASN A 51 39.96 22.61 -3.07
CA ASN A 51 39.85 21.28 -3.67
C ASN A 51 39.10 20.35 -2.71
N HIS A 52 38.59 19.25 -3.25
CA HIS A 52 38.09 18.11 -2.50
C HIS A 52 39.13 16.98 -2.45
N SER A 53 39.92 16.82 -3.52
CA SER A 53 40.89 15.73 -3.68
C SER A 53 41.92 15.63 -2.54
N SER A 54 42.13 14.44 -1.96
CA SER A 54 43.07 14.29 -0.83
C SER A 54 44.51 14.66 -1.21
N GLY A 55 45.03 15.76 -0.64
CA GLY A 55 46.36 16.29 -0.96
C GLY A 55 46.42 17.10 -2.27
N GLY A 56 45.26 17.41 -2.86
CA GLY A 56 45.12 18.26 -4.03
C GLY A 56 45.26 19.74 -3.73
N SER A 57 45.21 20.54 -4.78
CA SER A 57 45.39 22.00 -4.74
C SER A 57 44.42 22.75 -5.65
N PHE A 58 43.72 22.07 -6.57
CA PHE A 58 42.95 22.72 -7.62
C PHE A 58 41.49 22.24 -7.66
N ALA A 59 40.59 23.16 -7.99
CA ALA A 59 39.20 22.88 -8.34
C ALA A 59 38.76 23.77 -9.50
N LEU A 60 37.72 23.36 -10.22
CA LEU A 60 37.12 24.18 -11.28
C LEU A 60 36.06 25.10 -10.69
N LYS A 61 36.27 26.40 -10.77
CA LYS A 61 35.30 27.42 -10.37
C LYS A 61 34.42 27.81 -11.54
N THR A 62 33.11 27.79 -11.34
CA THR A 62 32.10 28.26 -12.31
C THR A 62 31.48 29.57 -11.83
N GLU A 63 31.49 30.60 -12.67
CA GLU A 63 30.88 31.91 -12.41
C GLU A 63 30.24 32.50 -13.69
N GLY A 64 29.56 33.65 -13.56
CA GLY A 64 29.03 34.38 -14.71
C GLY A 64 27.83 33.70 -15.38
N ARG A 65 27.13 32.84 -14.66
CA ARG A 65 25.87 32.22 -15.09
C ARG A 65 24.79 33.29 -15.21
N SER A 66 23.90 33.15 -16.19
CA SER A 66 22.80 34.09 -16.46
C SER A 66 21.43 33.42 -16.60
N ASP A 67 21.39 32.09 -16.52
CA ASP A 67 20.19 31.28 -16.59
C ASP A 67 20.37 30.01 -15.75
N THR A 68 19.29 29.37 -15.33
CA THR A 68 19.31 28.25 -14.38
C THR A 68 19.96 26.99 -14.95
N TRP A 69 19.92 26.84 -16.28
CA TRP A 69 20.47 25.68 -16.99
C TRP A 69 21.94 25.81 -17.41
N HIS A 70 22.55 26.98 -17.19
CA HIS A 70 23.97 27.25 -17.49
C HIS A 70 24.88 26.48 -16.52
N GLY A 71 26.14 26.24 -16.88
CA GLY A 71 27.11 25.58 -16.00
C GLY A 71 28.29 24.91 -16.72
N PRO A 72 29.21 24.25 -16.00
CA PRO A 72 30.29 23.49 -16.61
C PRO A 72 29.73 22.21 -17.24
N SER A 73 30.14 21.92 -18.46
CA SER A 73 29.75 20.72 -19.20
C SER A 73 30.95 19.98 -19.81
N LEU A 74 30.85 18.67 -19.94
CA LEU A 74 31.88 17.80 -20.52
C LEU A 74 31.26 16.70 -21.39
N ARG A 75 31.77 16.56 -22.61
CA ARG A 75 31.45 15.44 -23.52
C ARG A 75 32.08 14.13 -23.01
N ILE A 76 31.25 13.12 -22.75
CA ILE A 76 31.67 11.82 -22.23
C ILE A 76 31.44 10.63 -23.18
N ASP A 77 30.80 10.83 -24.34
CA ASP A 77 30.63 9.79 -25.37
C ASP A 77 31.94 9.05 -25.78
N PRO A 78 33.15 9.66 -25.79
CA PRO A 78 34.35 8.91 -26.15
C PRO A 78 34.78 7.89 -25.09
N TYR A 79 34.26 7.97 -23.85
CA TYR A 79 34.71 7.18 -22.69
C TYR A 79 33.74 6.07 -22.30
N ILE A 80 32.59 6.01 -22.96
CA ILE A 80 31.51 5.08 -22.63
C ILE A 80 31.28 4.09 -23.76
N VAL A 81 30.62 2.98 -23.41
CA VAL A 81 30.26 1.90 -24.31
C VAL A 81 28.74 1.86 -24.43
N GLN A 82 28.25 1.76 -25.66
CA GLN A 82 26.82 1.61 -25.91
C GLN A 82 26.25 0.36 -25.23
N GLY A 83 25.07 0.49 -24.64
CA GLY A 83 24.37 -0.51 -23.84
C GLY A 83 24.92 -0.67 -22.41
N ALA A 84 26.08 -0.10 -22.08
CA ALA A 84 26.67 -0.20 -20.75
C ALA A 84 26.16 0.90 -19.82
N GLU A 85 26.03 0.55 -18.55
CA GLU A 85 25.65 1.47 -17.48
C GLU A 85 26.87 1.91 -16.69
N TYR A 86 26.88 3.18 -16.35
CA TYR A 86 27.97 3.85 -15.66
C TYR A 86 27.45 4.55 -14.42
N THR A 87 28.20 4.48 -13.33
CA THR A 87 28.10 5.40 -12.20
C THR A 87 28.82 6.69 -12.58
N ILE A 88 28.14 7.82 -12.47
CA ILE A 88 28.69 9.15 -12.71
C ILE A 88 28.57 9.95 -11.42
N SER A 89 29.67 10.54 -10.96
CA SER A 89 29.63 11.46 -9.82
C SER A 89 30.54 12.66 -9.98
N ALA A 90 30.21 13.72 -9.24
CA ALA A 90 30.96 14.95 -9.20
C ALA A 90 30.83 15.58 -7.81
N TRP A 91 31.95 16.05 -7.25
CA TRP A 91 31.94 16.82 -6.01
C TRP A 91 31.71 18.29 -6.32
N VAL A 92 30.78 18.92 -5.61
CA VAL A 92 30.42 20.32 -5.80
C VAL A 92 30.36 21.09 -4.48
N LYS A 93 30.63 22.39 -4.53
CA LYS A 93 30.58 23.29 -3.37
C LYS A 93 30.04 24.66 -3.76
N LEU A 94 28.92 25.07 -3.17
CA LEU A 94 28.31 26.37 -3.45
C LEU A 94 29.16 27.52 -2.88
N ILE A 95 29.26 28.62 -3.64
CA ILE A 95 29.93 29.87 -3.23
C ILE A 95 28.89 30.96 -2.95
N SER A 96 27.94 31.13 -3.88
CA SER A 96 26.85 32.10 -3.77
C SER A 96 25.71 31.67 -4.71
N PRO A 97 24.44 32.02 -4.45
CA PRO A 97 23.90 32.73 -3.28
C PRO A 97 23.98 31.90 -1.99
N GLU A 98 23.39 32.38 -0.88
CA GLU A 98 23.43 31.70 0.43
C GLU A 98 22.88 30.27 0.36
N SER A 99 21.86 30.02 -0.46
CA SER A 99 21.36 28.68 -0.77
C SER A 99 20.92 28.59 -2.23
N ALA A 100 21.15 27.42 -2.84
CA ALA A 100 20.70 27.07 -4.18
C ALA A 100 20.67 25.53 -4.30
N ASP A 101 19.92 25.02 -5.26
CA ASP A 101 20.04 23.62 -5.63
C ASP A 101 21.19 23.47 -6.62
N LEU A 102 22.05 22.46 -6.44
CA LEU A 102 23.01 22.02 -7.45
C LEU A 102 22.56 20.67 -8.01
N GLN A 103 22.63 20.52 -9.33
CA GLN A 103 22.10 19.36 -10.03
C GLN A 103 23.10 18.82 -11.04
N LEU A 104 23.35 17.50 -11.02
CA LEU A 104 24.14 16.78 -12.02
C LEU A 104 23.19 16.14 -13.03
N SER A 105 23.39 16.45 -14.30
CA SER A 105 22.52 16.04 -15.39
C SER A 105 23.33 15.48 -16.57
N THR A 106 22.70 14.66 -17.39
CA THR A 106 23.18 14.30 -18.73
C THR A 106 22.38 15.03 -19.80
N GLN A 107 23.05 15.35 -20.90
CA GLN A 107 22.46 15.83 -22.14
C GLN A 107 22.85 14.86 -23.27
N ILE A 108 21.85 14.36 -23.99
CA ILE A 108 22.03 13.40 -25.09
C ILE A 108 21.62 14.07 -26.39
N GLY A 109 22.50 14.08 -27.38
CA GLY A 109 22.28 14.81 -28.62
C GLY A 109 22.67 16.30 -28.56
N THR A 110 22.42 17.01 -29.65
CA THR A 110 22.81 18.41 -29.84
C THR A 110 21.58 19.30 -29.93
N GLU A 111 21.67 20.50 -29.34
CA GLU A 111 20.70 21.59 -29.54
C GLU A 111 19.24 21.17 -29.26
N ASN A 112 18.33 21.37 -30.22
CA ASN A 112 16.88 21.28 -30.04
C ASN A 112 16.33 19.83 -30.06
N SER A 113 17.18 18.83 -30.33
CA SER A 113 16.81 17.41 -30.25
C SER A 113 17.36 16.74 -28.99
N ALA A 114 17.91 17.53 -28.07
CA ALA A 114 18.59 17.00 -26.91
C ALA A 114 17.60 16.48 -25.86
N SER A 115 17.89 15.29 -25.32
CA SER A 115 17.20 14.72 -24.16
C SER A 115 18.04 14.95 -22.90
N TYR A 116 17.37 15.10 -21.75
CA TYR A 116 18.00 15.44 -20.48
C TYR A 116 17.60 14.45 -19.40
N VAL A 117 18.58 13.93 -18.67
CA VAL A 117 18.34 13.04 -17.52
C VAL A 117 19.08 13.59 -16.31
N THR A 118 18.34 13.97 -15.28
CA THR A 118 18.88 14.33 -13.98
C THR A 118 19.39 13.08 -13.29
N LEU A 119 20.67 13.08 -12.90
CA LEU A 119 21.28 11.98 -12.16
C LEU A 119 21.12 12.17 -10.66
N ASP A 120 21.32 13.39 -10.19
CA ASP A 120 21.21 13.75 -8.78
C ASP A 120 20.99 15.27 -8.61
N LYS A 121 20.32 15.67 -7.53
CA LYS A 121 20.01 17.06 -7.20
C LYS A 121 19.97 17.25 -5.69
N GLU A 122 20.74 18.22 -5.19
CA GLU A 122 20.81 18.53 -3.76
C GLU A 122 20.64 20.03 -3.49
N SER A 123 19.85 20.36 -2.45
CA SER A 123 19.76 21.72 -1.93
C SER A 123 20.94 22.01 -1.01
N VAL A 124 21.79 22.96 -1.39
CA VAL A 124 23.02 23.29 -0.67
C VAL A 124 23.04 24.74 -0.22
N THR A 125 23.75 25.00 0.87
CA THR A 125 24.07 26.35 1.32
C THR A 125 25.54 26.66 1.07
N ALA A 126 25.91 27.94 1.08
CA ALA A 126 27.31 28.36 1.02
C ALA A 126 28.16 27.83 2.21
N GLU A 127 27.50 27.32 3.26
CA GLU A 127 28.13 26.69 4.43
C GLU A 127 28.20 25.16 4.35
N SER A 128 27.48 24.51 3.43
CA SER A 128 27.39 23.04 3.31
C SER A 128 28.73 22.34 3.06
N GLY A 129 29.76 23.06 2.59
CA GLY A 129 31.02 22.46 2.18
C GLY A 129 30.91 21.68 0.87
N TRP A 130 31.79 20.71 0.67
CA TRP A 130 31.77 19.82 -0.50
C TRP A 130 30.71 18.73 -0.32
N ILE A 131 29.89 18.52 -1.34
CA ILE A 131 28.91 17.43 -1.43
C ILE A 131 29.14 16.62 -2.71
N GLU A 132 28.79 15.33 -2.70
CA GLU A 132 28.85 14.48 -3.89
C GLU A 132 27.47 14.44 -4.55
N LEU A 133 27.40 14.81 -5.82
CA LEU A 133 26.25 14.51 -6.68
C LEU A 133 26.54 13.22 -7.45
N LYS A 134 25.64 12.24 -7.39
CA LYS A 134 25.91 10.89 -7.92
C LYS A 134 24.66 10.19 -8.43
N GLY A 135 24.76 9.63 -9.64
CA GLY A 135 23.72 8.75 -10.19
C GLY A 135 24.27 7.72 -11.18
N THR A 136 23.39 6.86 -11.68
CA THR A 136 23.72 5.85 -12.70
C THR A 136 23.08 6.21 -14.03
N TYR A 137 23.79 6.00 -15.13
CA TYR A 137 23.31 6.27 -16.47
C TYR A 137 23.70 5.14 -17.44
N ARG A 138 22.71 4.59 -18.17
CA ARG A 138 22.95 3.60 -19.24
C ARG A 138 22.90 4.26 -20.60
N TYR A 139 24.01 4.18 -21.33
CA TYR A 139 24.14 4.85 -22.64
C TYR A 139 23.60 3.95 -23.75
N ASN A 140 22.41 4.25 -24.29
CA ASN A 140 21.75 3.39 -25.27
C ASN A 140 21.67 3.98 -26.71
N ASN A 141 22.08 5.23 -26.91
CA ASN A 141 21.91 5.97 -28.17
C ASN A 141 23.01 5.67 -29.21
N VAL A 142 22.65 5.59 -30.50
CA VAL A 142 23.57 5.39 -31.63
C VAL A 142 23.54 6.49 -32.69
N SER A 143 22.46 7.29 -32.81
CA SER A 143 22.32 8.22 -33.94
C SER A 143 23.07 9.55 -33.78
N SER A 144 23.11 10.12 -32.57
CA SER A 144 23.68 11.46 -32.36
C SER A 144 25.18 11.43 -32.04
N GLY A 145 25.66 10.36 -31.41
CA GLY A 145 27.05 10.23 -30.95
C GLY A 145 27.46 11.28 -29.91
N VAL A 146 26.51 11.95 -29.25
CA VAL A 146 26.78 13.02 -28.28
C VAL A 146 26.17 12.66 -26.93
N LEU A 147 27.03 12.50 -25.92
CA LEU A 147 26.62 12.46 -24.51
C LEU A 147 27.47 13.45 -23.72
N THR A 148 26.80 14.34 -23.01
CA THR A 148 27.43 15.39 -22.20
C THR A 148 26.96 15.27 -20.76
N ILE A 149 27.85 15.38 -19.79
CA ILE A 149 27.49 15.61 -18.38
C ILE A 149 27.63 17.10 -18.07
N TYR A 150 26.78 17.63 -17.20
CA TYR A 150 26.87 19.02 -16.78
C TYR A 150 26.30 19.23 -15.38
N VAL A 151 26.75 20.29 -14.71
CA VAL A 151 26.21 20.71 -13.41
C VAL A 151 25.47 22.03 -13.56
N GLU A 152 24.23 22.12 -13.09
CA GLU A 152 23.39 23.31 -13.16
C GLU A 152 22.84 23.71 -11.77
N SER A 153 22.09 24.80 -11.71
CA SER A 153 21.60 25.35 -10.43
C SER A 153 20.27 26.06 -10.55
N SER A 154 19.41 25.90 -9.54
CA SER A 154 18.11 26.59 -9.43
C SER A 154 18.22 28.11 -9.38
N SER A 155 19.38 28.66 -8.98
CA SER A 155 19.70 30.07 -9.13
C SER A 155 20.45 30.32 -10.44
N SER A 156 19.97 31.27 -11.26
CA SER A 156 20.59 31.67 -12.54
C SER A 156 21.93 32.37 -12.38
N THR A 157 22.29 32.83 -11.18
CA THR A 157 23.52 33.56 -10.89
C THR A 157 24.46 32.80 -9.96
N ALA A 158 24.15 31.54 -9.63
CA ALA A 158 24.95 30.77 -8.70
C ALA A 158 26.40 30.62 -9.18
N SER A 159 27.32 30.63 -8.22
CA SER A 159 28.73 30.36 -8.42
C SER A 159 29.12 29.20 -7.51
N PHE A 160 29.89 28.25 -8.03
CA PHE A 160 30.23 27.01 -7.31
C PHE A 160 31.55 26.42 -7.80
N TYR A 161 32.15 25.55 -6.97
CA TYR A 161 33.30 24.73 -7.34
C TYR A 161 32.85 23.33 -7.77
N LEU A 162 33.64 22.72 -8.66
CA LEU A 162 33.53 21.35 -9.14
C LEU A 162 34.89 20.66 -8.98
N ASP A 163 34.90 19.45 -8.45
CA ASP A 163 36.09 18.61 -8.31
C ASP A 163 35.74 17.10 -8.38
N ASP A 164 36.76 16.24 -8.49
CA ASP A 164 36.68 14.78 -8.44
C ASP A 164 35.57 14.16 -9.31
N VAL A 165 35.55 14.51 -10.61
CA VAL A 165 34.54 13.99 -11.55
C VAL A 165 34.88 12.56 -11.93
N HIS A 166 33.99 11.64 -11.59
CA HIS A 166 34.18 10.20 -11.68
C HIS A 166 33.18 9.55 -12.64
N LEU A 167 33.66 8.53 -13.35
CA LEU A 167 32.90 7.71 -14.29
C LEU A 167 33.40 6.28 -14.17
N GLU A 168 32.53 5.36 -13.77
CA GLU A 168 32.86 3.95 -13.59
C GLU A 168 31.79 3.06 -14.21
N ARG A 169 32.21 2.11 -15.06
CA ARG A 169 31.29 1.13 -15.64
C ARG A 169 30.82 0.16 -14.55
N THR A 170 29.52 -0.07 -14.48
CA THR A 170 28.92 -1.03 -13.54
C THR A 170 29.01 -2.48 -14.06
N ASP A 171 28.72 -3.44 -13.19
CA ASP A 171 28.63 -4.87 -13.54
C ASP A 171 27.32 -5.26 -14.26
N SER A 172 26.44 -4.29 -14.56
CA SER A 172 25.17 -4.61 -15.21
C SER A 172 25.39 -4.99 -16.69
N GLY A 173 24.82 -6.13 -17.08
CA GLY A 173 24.85 -6.62 -18.46
C GLY A 173 23.99 -5.77 -19.40
N PRO A 174 24.02 -6.05 -20.72
CA PRO A 174 23.11 -5.42 -21.67
C PRO A 174 21.65 -5.74 -21.31
N ILE A 175 20.75 -4.77 -21.49
CA ILE A 175 19.31 -4.95 -21.31
C ILE A 175 18.69 -5.54 -22.58
N ALA A 176 17.69 -6.41 -22.41
CA ALA A 176 16.93 -7.00 -23.51
C ALA A 176 15.44 -6.94 -23.18
N ILE A 177 14.57 -6.72 -24.17
CA ILE A 177 13.13 -6.82 -23.96
C ILE A 177 12.70 -8.28 -23.78
N GLN A 178 11.47 -8.50 -23.34
CA GLN A 178 10.83 -9.81 -23.31
C GLN A 178 10.02 -10.03 -24.60
N PRO A 179 10.58 -10.69 -25.64
CA PRO A 179 9.95 -10.75 -26.96
C PRO A 179 8.68 -11.62 -27.00
N ASP A 180 8.51 -12.50 -26.01
CA ASP A 180 7.42 -13.46 -25.87
C ASP A 180 6.17 -12.90 -25.17
N LEU A 181 6.24 -11.68 -24.61
CA LEU A 181 5.06 -11.02 -24.04
C LEU A 181 3.99 -10.72 -25.11
N GLU A 182 2.71 -10.84 -24.74
CA GLU A 182 1.59 -10.46 -25.61
C GLU A 182 1.51 -8.94 -25.75
N ALA A 183 1.65 -8.41 -26.95
CA ALA A 183 1.73 -6.97 -27.16
C ALA A 183 0.46 -6.23 -26.73
N LEU A 184 0.60 -5.13 -25.96
CA LEU A 184 -0.55 -4.37 -25.45
C LEU A 184 -1.45 -3.85 -26.59
N ARG A 185 -0.85 -3.33 -27.67
CA ARG A 185 -1.58 -2.93 -28.88
C ARG A 185 -2.40 -4.06 -29.52
N ASP A 186 -2.00 -5.31 -29.35
CA ASP A 186 -2.68 -6.47 -29.94
C ASP A 186 -3.83 -6.92 -29.03
N VAL A 187 -3.64 -6.90 -27.70
CA VAL A 187 -4.69 -7.12 -26.70
C VAL A 187 -5.87 -6.17 -26.93
N TYR A 188 -5.56 -4.88 -27.15
CA TYR A 188 -6.54 -3.81 -27.28
C TYR A 188 -6.92 -3.45 -28.73
N ALA A 189 -6.44 -4.21 -29.73
CA ALA A 189 -6.52 -3.84 -31.14
C ALA A 189 -7.94 -3.57 -31.67
N SER A 190 -8.96 -4.25 -31.13
CA SER A 190 -10.36 -4.09 -31.54
C SER A 190 -11.10 -2.99 -30.78
N GLN A 191 -10.47 -2.36 -29.80
CA GLN A 191 -11.09 -1.41 -28.87
C GLN A 191 -10.55 0.00 -29.10
N PHE A 192 -9.26 0.22 -28.83
CA PHE A 192 -8.62 1.54 -28.93
C PHE A 192 -7.13 1.45 -29.25
N LEU A 193 -6.52 2.57 -29.63
CA LEU A 193 -5.07 2.66 -29.81
C LEU A 193 -4.34 2.64 -28.47
N ILE A 194 -3.17 2.01 -28.44
CA ILE A 194 -2.25 2.02 -27.30
C ILE A 194 -1.06 2.91 -27.66
N GLY A 195 -0.94 4.04 -26.96
CA GLY A 195 0.09 5.04 -27.21
C GLY A 195 1.15 5.11 -26.12
N ALA A 196 2.29 5.73 -26.44
CA ALA A 196 3.28 6.18 -25.47
C ALA A 196 3.72 7.61 -25.76
N ALA A 197 3.99 8.40 -24.72
CA ALA A 197 4.79 9.60 -24.86
C ALA A 197 6.25 9.20 -25.14
N ILE A 198 6.86 9.86 -26.12
CA ILE A 198 8.18 9.51 -26.63
C ILE A 198 9.14 10.69 -26.64
N THR A 199 10.41 10.35 -26.46
CA THR A 199 11.56 11.20 -26.75
C THR A 199 12.32 10.65 -27.96
N ALA A 200 13.30 11.39 -28.47
CA ALA A 200 14.13 10.93 -29.59
C ALA A 200 14.86 9.61 -29.29
N GLU A 201 15.22 9.35 -28.02
CA GLU A 201 15.92 8.13 -27.61
C GLU A 201 15.05 6.87 -27.71
N ASP A 202 13.72 7.01 -27.59
CA ASP A 202 12.80 5.88 -27.60
C ASP A 202 12.54 5.37 -29.03
N LEU A 203 12.99 6.12 -30.04
CA LEU A 203 12.90 5.80 -31.46
C LEU A 203 14.14 5.08 -32.00
N GLU A 204 15.00 4.57 -31.11
CA GLU A 204 16.22 3.84 -31.49
C GLU A 204 16.42 2.53 -30.71
N GLY A 205 17.15 1.60 -31.32
CA GLY A 205 17.65 0.38 -30.68
C GLY A 205 16.60 -0.44 -29.96
N ILE A 206 16.97 -1.00 -28.80
CA ILE A 206 16.12 -1.88 -28.00
C ILE A 206 14.86 -1.19 -27.45
N ARG A 207 14.87 0.14 -27.33
CA ARG A 207 13.68 0.92 -26.93
C ARG A 207 12.70 1.05 -28.07
N LEU A 208 13.16 1.29 -29.30
CA LEU A 208 12.29 1.22 -30.48
C LEU A 208 11.68 -0.17 -30.61
N GLU A 209 12.45 -1.24 -30.35
CA GLU A 209 11.90 -2.60 -30.34
C GLU A 209 10.77 -2.76 -29.31
N LEU A 210 10.93 -2.25 -28.08
CA LEU A 210 9.87 -2.26 -27.07
C LEU A 210 8.65 -1.41 -27.51
N LEU A 211 8.90 -0.18 -27.95
CA LEU A 211 7.89 0.77 -28.40
C LEU A 211 7.06 0.18 -29.54
N SER A 212 7.73 -0.28 -30.60
CA SER A 212 7.10 -0.93 -31.76
C SER A 212 6.49 -2.28 -31.45
N LYS A 213 6.85 -2.95 -30.34
CA LYS A 213 6.18 -4.17 -29.90
C LYS A 213 4.85 -3.84 -29.25
N HIS A 214 4.80 -2.92 -28.29
CA HIS A 214 3.62 -2.73 -27.43
C HIS A 214 2.68 -1.61 -27.87
N HIS A 215 3.11 -0.67 -28.72
CA HIS A 215 2.35 0.55 -29.03
C HIS A 215 2.04 0.70 -30.53
N ASN A 216 1.00 1.47 -30.84
CA ASN A 216 0.57 1.82 -32.21
C ASN A 216 0.26 3.33 -32.38
N ALA A 217 0.47 4.13 -31.33
CA ALA A 217 0.41 5.58 -31.37
C ALA A 217 1.56 6.21 -30.54
N ALA A 218 1.88 7.46 -30.82
CA ALA A 218 2.91 8.21 -30.12
C ALA A 218 2.53 9.68 -29.94
N THR A 219 2.96 10.26 -28.81
CA THR A 219 2.90 11.69 -28.52
C THR A 219 4.32 12.19 -28.24
N ALA A 220 4.74 13.30 -28.83
CA ALA A 220 6.02 13.91 -28.46
C ALA A 220 5.91 14.56 -27.08
N GLU A 221 6.75 14.16 -26.11
CA GLU A 221 6.66 14.65 -24.72
C GLU A 221 6.85 16.19 -24.62
N ASN A 222 7.78 16.74 -25.41
CA ASN A 222 8.12 18.17 -25.40
C ASN A 222 8.38 18.79 -26.79
N ALA A 223 8.80 18.00 -27.78
CA ALA A 223 9.30 18.51 -29.06
C ALA A 223 8.26 19.27 -29.90
N MET A 224 6.96 19.11 -29.59
CA MET A 224 5.84 19.74 -30.30
C MET A 224 5.14 20.83 -29.49
N LYS A 225 5.66 21.21 -28.31
CA LYS A 225 5.13 22.31 -27.51
C LYS A 225 5.48 23.68 -28.12
N PRO A 226 4.72 24.76 -27.83
CA PRO A 226 4.88 26.04 -28.53
C PRO A 226 6.29 26.65 -28.40
N GLU A 227 6.96 26.51 -27.25
CA GLU A 227 8.33 27.00 -27.07
C GLU A 227 9.36 26.25 -27.92
N ALA A 228 9.14 24.96 -28.15
CA ALA A 228 10.02 24.11 -28.97
C ALA A 228 9.80 24.36 -30.46
N LEU A 229 8.57 24.66 -30.87
CA LEU A 229 8.21 24.87 -32.29
C LEU A 229 8.38 26.32 -32.76
N GLN A 230 8.17 27.31 -31.89
CA GLN A 230 8.24 28.72 -32.25
C GLN A 230 8.84 29.61 -31.13
N PRO A 231 10.11 29.41 -30.76
CA PRO A 231 10.74 30.11 -29.64
C PRO A 231 10.73 31.64 -29.78
N GLN A 232 10.70 32.17 -31.01
CA GLN A 232 10.60 33.61 -31.30
C GLN A 232 9.53 33.88 -32.35
N LYS A 233 8.87 35.04 -32.28
CA LYS A 233 7.80 35.44 -33.22
C LYS A 233 8.27 35.29 -34.67
N GLY A 234 7.57 34.45 -35.44
CA GLY A 234 7.87 34.19 -36.85
C GLY A 234 9.07 33.28 -37.13
N THR A 235 9.78 32.78 -36.11
CA THR A 235 10.90 31.84 -36.26
C THR A 235 10.48 30.46 -35.78
N TYR A 236 10.37 29.52 -36.72
CA TYR A 236 9.95 28.15 -36.43
C TYR A 236 11.12 27.16 -36.45
N THR A 237 11.07 26.16 -35.57
CA THR A 237 12.11 25.15 -35.36
C THR A 237 11.53 23.74 -35.47
N PHE A 238 11.07 23.36 -36.66
CA PHE A 238 10.39 22.09 -36.90
C PHE A 238 11.31 20.87 -37.04
N GLU A 239 12.60 21.05 -37.32
CA GLU A 239 13.49 19.96 -37.75
C GLU A 239 13.55 18.78 -36.79
N ALA A 240 13.70 19.03 -35.48
CA ALA A 240 13.74 17.97 -34.48
C ALA A 240 12.40 17.23 -34.34
N ALA A 241 11.29 17.98 -34.39
CA ALA A 241 9.94 17.41 -34.34
C ALA A 241 9.63 16.59 -35.61
N ASP A 242 10.06 17.06 -36.79
CA ASP A 242 9.92 16.33 -38.05
C ASP A 242 10.68 15.01 -38.03
N GLN A 243 11.92 15.00 -37.53
CA GLN A 243 12.70 13.77 -37.40
C GLN A 243 11.99 12.75 -36.49
N MET A 244 11.47 13.21 -35.34
CA MET A 244 10.72 12.36 -34.40
C MET A 244 9.42 11.82 -35.02
N VAL A 245 8.63 12.68 -35.64
CA VAL A 245 7.38 12.32 -36.33
C VAL A 245 7.64 11.30 -37.43
N ASN A 246 8.64 11.56 -38.29
CA ASN A 246 8.94 10.67 -39.40
C ASN A 246 9.45 9.31 -38.90
N ALA A 247 10.31 9.27 -37.89
CA ALA A 247 10.79 8.02 -37.31
C ALA A 247 9.67 7.22 -36.64
N ALA A 248 8.73 7.86 -35.96
CA ALA A 248 7.55 7.21 -35.40
C ALA A 248 6.63 6.63 -36.49
N LEU A 249 6.39 7.39 -37.56
CA LEU A 249 5.60 6.93 -38.72
C LEU A 249 6.28 5.76 -39.44
N ASP A 250 7.60 5.82 -39.64
CA ASP A 250 8.40 4.74 -40.23
C ASP A 250 8.38 3.47 -39.37
N ALA A 251 8.24 3.61 -38.05
CA ALA A 251 8.03 2.53 -37.10
C ALA A 251 6.58 2.00 -37.07
N GLY A 252 5.68 2.56 -37.88
CA GLY A 252 4.27 2.17 -37.98
C GLY A 252 3.38 2.75 -36.87
N LEU A 253 3.84 3.77 -36.14
CA LEU A 253 3.06 4.46 -35.11
C LEU A 253 2.26 5.62 -35.71
N ARG A 254 1.08 5.90 -35.17
CA ARG A 254 0.31 7.11 -35.49
C ARG A 254 0.70 8.26 -34.57
N MET A 255 0.76 9.49 -35.09
CA MET A 255 1.16 10.64 -34.28
C MET A 255 -0.04 11.46 -33.79
N HIS A 256 -0.05 11.76 -32.51
CA HIS A 256 -0.91 12.77 -31.90
C HIS A 256 -0.09 14.04 -31.62
N GLY A 257 -0.61 15.19 -32.02
CA GLY A 257 0.03 16.48 -31.81
C GLY A 257 -0.31 17.07 -30.44
N HIS A 258 0.72 17.35 -29.64
CA HIS A 258 0.61 17.93 -28.30
C HIS A 258 1.67 19.03 -28.15
N VAL A 259 1.34 20.30 -27.98
CA VAL A 259 0.01 20.96 -27.88
C VAL A 259 0.11 22.32 -28.60
N LEU A 260 -0.99 22.83 -29.14
CA LEU A 260 -1.01 24.13 -29.84
C LEU A 260 -1.10 25.35 -28.90
N VAL A 261 -1.91 25.29 -27.84
CA VAL A 261 -2.07 26.38 -26.87
C VAL A 261 -2.00 25.83 -25.45
N TRP A 262 -1.05 26.32 -24.68
CA TRP A 262 -0.90 25.98 -23.26
C TRP A 262 -0.44 27.19 -22.47
N HIS A 263 -0.69 27.18 -21.16
CA HIS A 263 -0.23 28.24 -20.27
C HIS A 263 1.23 28.05 -19.84
N GLN A 264 1.76 26.84 -19.95
CA GLN A 264 3.18 26.52 -19.75
C GLN A 264 3.87 26.28 -21.08
N GLN A 265 5.21 26.29 -21.05
CA GLN A 265 6.08 25.99 -22.20
C GLN A 265 5.67 26.74 -23.49
N SER A 266 5.23 27.99 -23.28
CA SER A 266 4.78 28.91 -24.32
C SER A 266 5.61 30.20 -24.24
N PRO A 267 6.21 30.65 -25.34
CA PRO A 267 7.04 31.85 -25.33
C PRO A 267 6.24 33.09 -24.91
N ALA A 268 6.81 33.86 -23.98
CA ALA A 268 6.15 35.05 -23.44
C ALA A 268 5.70 36.06 -24.51
N TRP A 269 6.40 36.14 -25.66
CA TRP A 269 6.03 37.06 -26.74
C TRP A 269 4.63 36.81 -27.31
N MET A 270 4.07 35.61 -27.14
CA MET A 270 2.73 35.27 -27.65
C MET A 270 1.62 36.04 -26.93
N THR A 271 1.81 36.35 -25.64
CA THR A 271 0.79 36.93 -24.74
C THR A 271 1.22 38.16 -23.98
N THR A 272 2.52 38.45 -23.92
CA THR A 272 3.11 39.43 -23.00
C THR A 272 4.03 40.41 -23.72
N ARG A 273 3.94 41.69 -23.38
CA ARG A 273 4.80 42.76 -23.92
C ARG A 273 6.25 42.59 -23.45
N PRO A 274 7.24 42.63 -24.35
CA PRO A 274 8.64 42.59 -23.99
C PRO A 274 9.03 43.72 -23.02
N GLY A 275 9.77 43.40 -21.95
CA GLY A 275 10.37 44.37 -21.03
C GLY A 275 9.46 44.93 -19.92
N GLU A 276 8.13 44.87 -20.08
CA GLU A 276 7.18 45.42 -19.10
C GLU A 276 6.39 44.35 -18.33
N GLY A 277 6.33 43.11 -18.83
CA GLY A 277 5.59 42.01 -18.21
C GLY A 277 4.06 42.16 -18.25
N SER A 278 3.53 43.20 -18.92
CA SER A 278 2.11 43.45 -19.09
C SER A 278 1.51 42.60 -20.24
N PRO A 279 0.22 42.22 -20.19
CA PRO A 279 -0.44 41.50 -21.28
C PRO A 279 -0.42 42.29 -22.60
N LEU A 280 -0.39 41.59 -23.72
CA LEU A 280 -0.60 42.17 -25.04
C LEU A 280 -2.03 42.68 -25.22
N ASP A 281 -2.24 43.51 -26.24
CA ASP A 281 -3.58 43.84 -26.68
C ASP A 281 -4.26 42.58 -27.23
N ARG A 282 -5.55 42.40 -26.91
CA ARG A 282 -6.34 41.22 -27.28
C ARG A 282 -6.18 40.80 -28.74
N GLU A 283 -6.29 41.74 -29.67
CA GLU A 283 -6.20 41.45 -31.10
C GLU A 283 -4.81 40.97 -31.51
N GLU A 284 -3.75 41.50 -30.90
CA GLU A 284 -2.38 41.05 -31.16
C GLU A 284 -2.16 39.63 -30.62
N ALA A 285 -2.65 39.33 -29.43
CA ALA A 285 -2.58 37.98 -28.86
C ALA A 285 -3.39 36.96 -29.68
N LEU A 286 -4.56 37.34 -30.19
CA LEU A 286 -5.36 36.52 -31.10
C LEU A 286 -4.65 36.26 -32.44
N ASP A 287 -4.03 37.29 -33.02
CA ASP A 287 -3.24 37.15 -34.25
C ASP A 287 -2.04 36.22 -34.05
N ASN A 288 -1.32 36.35 -32.93
CA ASN A 288 -0.23 35.45 -32.56
C ASN A 288 -0.71 33.99 -32.44
N MET A 289 -1.80 33.76 -31.70
CA MET A 289 -2.39 32.43 -31.50
C MET A 289 -2.80 31.80 -32.84
N ARG A 290 -3.59 32.53 -33.65
CA ARG A 290 -4.10 32.05 -34.95
C ARG A 290 -2.96 31.73 -35.91
N THR A 291 -1.95 32.60 -35.98
CA THR A 291 -0.78 32.41 -36.85
C THR A 291 0.04 31.20 -36.41
N HIS A 292 0.23 31.00 -35.10
CA HIS A 292 0.93 29.83 -34.57
C HIS A 292 0.18 28.53 -34.91
N ILE A 293 -1.10 28.45 -34.54
CA ILE A 293 -1.96 27.28 -34.79
C ILE A 293 -1.94 26.90 -36.27
N ARG A 294 -2.18 27.88 -37.16
CA ARG A 294 -2.20 27.66 -38.60
C ARG A 294 -0.88 27.10 -39.11
N ALA A 295 0.24 27.75 -38.81
CA ALA A 295 1.55 27.34 -39.29
C ALA A 295 1.94 25.93 -38.81
N VAL A 296 1.66 25.60 -37.54
CA VAL A 296 1.98 24.29 -36.97
C VAL A 296 1.12 23.19 -37.59
N MET A 297 -0.20 23.39 -37.64
CA MET A 297 -1.11 22.40 -38.22
C MET A 297 -0.87 22.19 -39.72
N GLU A 298 -0.62 23.25 -40.49
CA GLU A 298 -0.30 23.16 -41.91
C GLU A 298 1.04 22.45 -42.16
N HIS A 299 2.05 22.66 -41.29
CA HIS A 299 3.36 22.02 -41.42
C HIS A 299 3.31 20.51 -41.20
N PHE A 300 2.60 20.06 -40.16
CA PHE A 300 2.49 18.63 -39.86
C PHE A 300 1.46 17.92 -40.75
N GLY A 301 0.36 18.60 -41.07
CA GLY A 301 -0.67 18.12 -41.99
C GLY A 301 -1.28 16.78 -41.58
N ASP A 302 -1.54 15.94 -42.57
CA ASP A 302 -2.15 14.60 -42.44
C ASP A 302 -1.27 13.56 -41.73
N ARG A 303 -0.06 13.94 -41.30
CA ARG A 303 0.79 13.09 -40.44
C ARG A 303 0.24 12.94 -39.03
N MET A 304 -0.69 13.79 -38.62
CA MET A 304 -1.33 13.75 -37.29
C MET A 304 -2.71 13.09 -37.36
N ILE A 305 -3.08 12.31 -36.36
CA ILE A 305 -4.45 11.78 -36.21
C ILE A 305 -5.35 12.70 -35.37
N SER A 306 -4.75 13.51 -34.51
CA SER A 306 -5.45 14.44 -33.63
C SER A 306 -4.50 15.48 -33.04
N TRP A 307 -5.05 16.57 -32.51
CA TRP A 307 -4.33 17.62 -31.80
C TRP A 307 -4.98 17.96 -30.46
N ASP A 308 -4.18 18.06 -29.42
CA ASP A 308 -4.53 18.85 -28.24
C ASP A 308 -4.44 20.33 -28.62
N VAL A 309 -5.60 20.96 -28.82
CA VAL A 309 -5.67 22.37 -29.24
C VAL A 309 -5.41 23.28 -28.06
N VAL A 310 -6.03 22.98 -26.92
CA VAL A 310 -5.87 23.72 -25.67
C VAL A 310 -5.65 22.72 -24.54
N ASN A 311 -4.59 22.95 -23.76
CA ASN A 311 -4.25 22.14 -22.59
C ASN A 311 -4.48 22.92 -21.28
N GLU A 312 -5.10 22.28 -20.29
CA GLU A 312 -5.15 22.70 -18.88
C GLU A 312 -5.69 24.12 -18.63
N ALA A 313 -6.80 24.45 -19.27
CA ALA A 313 -7.40 25.79 -19.17
C ALA A 313 -8.23 25.99 -17.89
N ILE A 314 -8.69 24.91 -17.24
CA ILE A 314 -9.57 24.95 -16.08
C ILE A 314 -8.75 24.81 -14.77
N ASN A 315 -9.12 25.57 -13.75
CA ASN A 315 -8.51 25.48 -12.41
C ASN A 315 -8.75 24.11 -11.76
N ASP A 316 -7.93 23.75 -10.79
CA ASP A 316 -7.86 22.37 -10.28
C ASP A 316 -9.09 21.91 -9.48
N ASN A 317 -9.82 22.82 -8.86
CA ASN A 317 -11.06 22.52 -8.15
C ASN A 317 -11.97 23.75 -8.05
N PRO A 318 -12.71 24.10 -9.12
CA PRO A 318 -13.54 25.30 -9.12
C PRO A 318 -14.73 25.18 -8.16
N SER A 319 -14.98 26.20 -7.35
CA SER A 319 -16.08 26.24 -6.38
C SER A 319 -17.47 26.48 -7.00
N SER A 320 -17.53 26.93 -8.26
CA SER A 320 -18.78 27.17 -9.01
C SER A 320 -18.66 26.58 -10.42
N PRO A 321 -18.60 25.24 -10.53
CA PRO A 321 -18.22 24.55 -11.76
C PRO A 321 -19.21 24.71 -12.91
N GLU A 322 -20.49 25.01 -12.64
CA GLU A 322 -21.49 25.29 -13.67
C GLU A 322 -21.24 26.64 -14.37
N GLN A 323 -20.51 27.54 -13.73
CA GLN A 323 -20.06 28.82 -14.29
C GLN A 323 -18.62 28.71 -14.80
N TRP A 324 -18.42 27.84 -15.80
CA TRP A 324 -17.08 27.43 -16.26
C TRP A 324 -16.14 28.59 -16.63
N LYS A 325 -16.65 29.74 -17.13
CA LYS A 325 -15.82 30.91 -17.46
C LYS A 325 -15.09 31.47 -16.23
N GLY A 326 -15.72 31.42 -15.06
CA GLY A 326 -15.08 31.76 -13.78
C GLY A 326 -14.15 30.66 -13.26
N SER A 327 -14.23 29.46 -13.83
CA SER A 327 -13.36 28.32 -13.51
C SER A 327 -12.08 28.30 -14.35
N LEU A 328 -11.92 29.21 -15.32
CA LEU A 328 -10.71 29.32 -16.13
C LEU A 328 -9.51 29.77 -15.28
N ARG A 329 -8.36 29.16 -15.54
CA ARG A 329 -7.07 29.58 -15.01
C ARG A 329 -6.76 31.00 -15.50
N GLN A 330 -6.30 31.85 -14.58
CA GLN A 330 -5.88 33.23 -14.86
C GLN A 330 -4.50 33.22 -15.56
N SER A 331 -4.44 32.60 -16.73
CA SER A 331 -3.23 32.40 -17.52
C SER A 331 -2.86 33.66 -18.31
N PRO A 332 -1.62 33.76 -18.85
CA PRO A 332 -1.26 34.85 -19.76
C PRO A 332 -2.22 34.97 -20.96
N TRP A 333 -2.72 33.84 -21.49
CA TRP A 333 -3.74 33.81 -22.53
C TRP A 333 -5.07 34.42 -22.08
N TYR A 334 -5.54 34.07 -20.87
CA TYR A 334 -6.75 34.66 -20.29
C TYR A 334 -6.60 36.17 -20.09
N HIS A 335 -5.45 36.64 -19.60
CA HIS A 335 -5.22 38.06 -19.36
C HIS A 335 -5.08 38.89 -20.64
N ALA A 336 -4.48 38.35 -21.69
CA ALA A 336 -4.31 39.04 -22.96
C ALA A 336 -5.60 39.03 -23.80
N ILE A 337 -6.26 37.88 -23.91
CA ILE A 337 -7.42 37.71 -24.78
C ILE A 337 -8.72 37.89 -23.99
N GLY A 338 -8.91 37.13 -22.92
CA GLY A 338 -10.17 37.05 -22.18
C GLY A 338 -10.77 35.63 -22.18
N PRO A 339 -11.94 35.42 -21.58
CA PRO A 339 -12.50 34.08 -21.29
C PRO A 339 -12.87 33.24 -22.52
N ASP A 340 -12.90 33.81 -23.72
CA ASP A 340 -13.20 33.09 -24.96
C ASP A 340 -11.94 32.61 -25.71
N TYR A 341 -10.73 32.77 -25.14
CA TYR A 341 -9.49 32.35 -25.81
C TYR A 341 -9.48 30.86 -26.17
N VAL A 342 -10.12 30.01 -25.36
CA VAL A 342 -10.26 28.57 -25.63
C VAL A 342 -11.02 28.35 -26.93
N GLU A 343 -12.21 28.95 -27.07
CA GLU A 343 -13.01 28.86 -28.30
C GLU A 343 -12.27 29.44 -29.51
N GLN A 344 -11.57 30.56 -29.34
CA GLN A 344 -10.80 31.17 -30.43
C GLN A 344 -9.68 30.26 -30.95
N ALA A 345 -9.01 29.50 -30.07
CA ALA A 345 -8.02 28.52 -30.46
C ALA A 345 -8.64 27.39 -31.31
N PHE A 346 -9.78 26.84 -30.87
CA PHE A 346 -10.48 25.80 -31.63
C PHE A 346 -11.04 26.32 -32.96
N LEU A 347 -11.53 27.56 -33.02
CA LEU A 347 -11.96 28.16 -34.29
C LEU A 347 -10.79 28.27 -35.28
N ALA A 348 -9.61 28.67 -34.81
CA ALA A 348 -8.41 28.74 -35.63
C ALA A 348 -7.99 27.36 -36.15
N ALA A 349 -8.01 26.34 -35.29
CA ALA A 349 -7.68 24.97 -35.67
C ALA A 349 -8.71 24.38 -36.65
N ARG A 350 -10.00 24.66 -36.43
CA ARG A 350 -11.08 24.20 -37.31
C ARG A 350 -11.03 24.86 -38.68
N GLU A 351 -10.65 26.14 -38.76
CA GLU A 351 -10.44 26.85 -40.03
C GLU A 351 -9.42 26.13 -40.91
N VAL A 352 -8.31 25.66 -40.34
CA VAL A 352 -7.30 24.86 -41.06
C VAL A 352 -7.88 23.55 -41.57
N LEU A 353 -8.70 22.85 -40.79
CA LEU A 353 -9.32 21.59 -41.21
C LEU A 353 -10.42 21.79 -42.26
N ASP A 354 -11.20 22.86 -42.17
CA ASP A 354 -12.21 23.18 -43.17
C ASP A 354 -11.58 23.55 -44.53
N GLU A 355 -10.36 24.10 -44.54
CA GLU A 355 -9.55 24.33 -45.74
C GLU A 355 -8.89 23.05 -46.28
N ASN A 356 -8.75 22.01 -45.45
CA ASN A 356 -8.11 20.73 -45.78
C ASN A 356 -9.05 19.55 -45.48
N PRO A 357 -10.18 19.40 -46.21
CA PRO A 357 -11.24 18.45 -45.88
C PRO A 357 -10.87 16.97 -46.00
N ASP A 358 -9.73 16.66 -46.64
CA ASP A 358 -9.20 15.30 -46.76
C ASP A 358 -8.43 14.86 -45.48
N TRP A 359 -8.15 15.79 -44.55
CA TRP A 359 -7.48 15.49 -43.29
C TRP A 359 -8.47 15.00 -42.23
N GLU A 360 -8.34 13.73 -41.84
CA GLU A 360 -9.16 13.12 -40.78
C GLU A 360 -8.56 13.37 -39.39
N ILE A 361 -8.43 14.64 -39.00
CA ILE A 361 -7.81 15.07 -37.74
C ILE A 361 -8.87 15.45 -36.71
N LYS A 362 -8.77 14.93 -35.49
CA LYS A 362 -9.65 15.30 -34.36
C LYS A 362 -9.05 16.41 -33.50
N LEU A 363 -9.89 17.36 -33.05
CA LEU A 363 -9.50 18.47 -32.17
C LEU A 363 -9.91 18.21 -30.73
N TYR A 364 -8.93 18.16 -29.82
CA TYR A 364 -9.09 17.81 -28.42
C TYR A 364 -8.89 18.99 -27.48
N TYR A 365 -9.72 19.04 -26.42
CA TYR A 365 -9.41 19.76 -25.19
C TYR A 365 -8.80 18.76 -24.19
N ASN A 366 -7.61 19.04 -23.65
CA ASN A 366 -6.88 18.11 -22.76
C ASN A 366 -6.66 18.75 -21.38
N ASP A 367 -6.80 17.98 -20.30
CA ASP A 367 -6.60 18.48 -18.92
C ASP A 367 -6.16 17.36 -17.96
N TYR A 368 -5.89 17.68 -16.70
CA TYR A 368 -5.64 16.70 -15.62
C TYR A 368 -6.61 16.87 -14.45
N ASN A 369 -6.56 15.97 -13.47
CA ASN A 369 -7.43 15.93 -12.30
C ASN A 369 -8.92 15.84 -12.66
N GLU A 370 -9.28 15.20 -13.77
CA GLU A 370 -10.69 15.05 -14.15
C GLU A 370 -11.41 13.97 -13.35
N ASP A 371 -10.71 13.22 -12.50
CA ASP A 371 -11.35 12.47 -11.40
C ASP A 371 -11.86 13.41 -10.28
N ASN A 372 -11.51 14.71 -10.31
CA ASN A 372 -12.20 15.73 -9.54
C ASN A 372 -13.55 16.10 -10.20
N ARG A 373 -14.64 15.87 -9.46
CA ARG A 373 -16.02 16.14 -9.93
C ARG A 373 -16.26 17.59 -10.35
N ASN A 374 -15.74 18.57 -9.61
CA ASN A 374 -15.98 19.99 -9.91
C ASN A 374 -15.24 20.38 -11.20
N LYS A 375 -13.97 19.97 -11.33
CA LYS A 375 -13.19 20.22 -12.53
C LYS A 375 -13.83 19.58 -13.76
N ALA A 376 -14.21 18.30 -13.68
CA ALA A 376 -14.92 17.62 -14.76
C ALA A 376 -16.27 18.27 -15.10
N THR A 377 -16.99 18.81 -14.11
CA THR A 377 -18.25 19.53 -14.33
C THR A 377 -18.01 20.85 -15.09
N ALA A 378 -16.96 21.59 -14.73
CA ALA A 378 -16.58 22.81 -15.44
C ALA A 378 -16.15 22.54 -16.90
N ILE A 379 -15.33 21.51 -17.12
CA ILE A 379 -14.94 21.06 -18.47
C ILE A 379 -16.19 20.69 -19.29
N TYR A 380 -17.10 19.90 -18.71
CA TYR A 380 -18.35 19.53 -19.36
C TYR A 380 -19.18 20.74 -19.79
N HIS A 381 -19.38 21.72 -18.90
CA HIS A 381 -20.15 22.92 -19.22
C HIS A 381 -19.47 23.80 -20.27
N MET A 382 -18.14 23.89 -20.25
CA MET A 382 -17.36 24.59 -21.27
C MET A 382 -17.54 23.95 -22.65
N VAL A 383 -17.26 22.66 -22.77
CA VAL A 383 -17.34 21.95 -24.06
C VAL A 383 -18.78 21.95 -24.58
N LYS A 384 -19.76 21.74 -23.69
CA LYS A 384 -21.18 21.84 -24.03
C LYS A 384 -21.54 23.20 -24.62
N GLU A 385 -21.25 24.30 -23.90
CA GLU A 385 -21.63 25.64 -24.35
C GLU A 385 -20.97 26.00 -25.68
N ILE A 386 -19.68 25.68 -25.84
CA ILE A 386 -18.92 25.94 -27.06
C ILE A 386 -19.50 25.14 -28.25
N ASN A 387 -19.70 23.82 -28.09
CA ASN A 387 -20.22 22.98 -29.16
C ASN A 387 -21.68 23.29 -29.49
N GLU A 388 -22.55 23.55 -28.51
CA GLU A 388 -23.93 23.95 -28.76
C GLU A 388 -24.00 25.26 -29.54
N ARG A 389 -23.15 26.25 -29.22
CA ARG A 389 -23.07 27.51 -29.96
C ARG A 389 -22.59 27.30 -31.39
N TYR A 390 -21.48 26.57 -31.57
CA TYR A 390 -20.93 26.31 -32.90
C TYR A 390 -21.90 25.53 -33.79
N SER A 391 -22.61 24.55 -33.22
CA SER A 391 -23.58 23.73 -33.97
C SER A 391 -24.78 24.50 -34.51
N GLN A 392 -25.11 25.68 -33.94
CA GLN A 392 -26.17 26.55 -34.44
C GLN A 392 -25.81 27.15 -35.81
N GLU A 393 -24.54 27.44 -36.04
CA GLU A 393 -24.02 27.99 -37.30
C GLU A 393 -23.52 26.88 -38.24
N HIS A 394 -23.15 25.72 -37.68
CA HIS A 394 -22.61 24.57 -38.40
C HIS A 394 -23.33 23.27 -38.05
N PRO A 395 -24.57 23.05 -38.55
CA PRO A 395 -25.36 21.87 -38.20
C PRO A 395 -24.63 20.56 -38.47
N GLY A 396 -24.54 19.70 -37.46
CA GLY A 396 -23.89 18.38 -37.55
C GLY A 396 -22.37 18.39 -37.39
N LYS A 397 -21.75 19.54 -37.10
CA LYS A 397 -20.33 19.65 -36.76
C LYS A 397 -20.15 20.02 -35.29
N LEU A 398 -19.11 19.48 -34.67
CA LEU A 398 -18.61 19.91 -33.36
C LEU A 398 -17.40 20.82 -33.57
N LEU A 399 -17.21 21.80 -32.69
CA LEU A 399 -15.99 22.60 -32.71
C LEU A 399 -14.87 21.82 -32.02
N ILE A 400 -15.18 21.28 -30.85
CA ILE A 400 -14.33 20.38 -30.05
C ILE A 400 -14.80 18.95 -30.31
N ASP A 401 -13.96 18.15 -30.97
CA ASP A 401 -14.29 16.77 -31.34
C ASP A 401 -14.15 15.80 -30.17
N GLY A 402 -13.24 16.10 -29.24
CA GLY A 402 -12.91 15.19 -28.16
C GLY A 402 -12.41 15.86 -26.87
N ILE A 403 -12.43 15.08 -25.79
CA ILE A 403 -11.84 15.43 -24.49
C ILE A 403 -10.73 14.43 -24.18
N GLY A 404 -9.53 14.95 -23.92
CA GLY A 404 -8.37 14.21 -23.47
C GLY A 404 -8.36 14.22 -21.94
N MET A 405 -8.36 13.03 -21.34
CA MET A 405 -8.17 12.84 -19.91
C MET A 405 -6.72 12.44 -19.68
N GLN A 406 -5.89 13.34 -19.12
CA GLN A 406 -4.45 13.06 -18.95
C GLN A 406 -4.25 11.77 -18.15
N GLY A 407 -4.94 11.59 -17.02
CA GLY A 407 -4.85 10.33 -16.28
C GLY A 407 -3.57 10.21 -15.44
N HIS A 408 -3.06 11.34 -14.99
CA HIS A 408 -1.97 11.45 -14.03
C HIS A 408 -2.41 11.05 -12.62
N TYR A 409 -2.28 9.77 -12.29
CA TYR A 409 -2.89 9.14 -11.12
C TYR A 409 -1.87 8.67 -10.06
N GLY A 410 -2.40 8.18 -8.94
CA GLY A 410 -1.62 7.59 -7.84
C GLY A 410 -2.30 6.35 -7.26
N LEU A 411 -1.69 5.72 -6.26
CA LEU A 411 -2.25 4.52 -5.61
C LEU A 411 -3.62 4.75 -4.93
N ASN A 412 -3.96 6.00 -4.64
CA ASN A 412 -5.23 6.41 -4.04
C ASN A 412 -6.28 6.85 -5.07
N THR A 413 -5.97 6.81 -6.37
CA THR A 413 -6.94 7.13 -7.41
C THR A 413 -8.15 6.22 -7.31
N ASN A 414 -9.35 6.81 -7.35
CA ASN A 414 -10.60 6.09 -7.32
C ASN A 414 -11.14 5.89 -8.76
N PRO A 415 -11.16 4.64 -9.29
CA PRO A 415 -11.67 4.37 -10.63
C PRO A 415 -13.14 4.77 -10.83
N ASP A 416 -13.96 4.84 -9.78
CA ASP A 416 -15.36 5.25 -9.90
C ASP A 416 -15.50 6.76 -10.19
N ASN A 417 -14.55 7.58 -9.71
CA ASN A 417 -14.50 9.00 -10.06
C ASN A 417 -14.12 9.18 -11.54
N VAL A 418 -13.15 8.39 -12.02
CA VAL A 418 -12.78 8.33 -13.44
C VAL A 418 -13.97 7.92 -14.28
N LYS A 419 -14.72 6.88 -13.87
CA LYS A 419 -15.96 6.43 -14.50
C LYS A 419 -17.01 7.55 -14.57
N ALA A 420 -17.24 8.26 -13.46
CA ALA A 420 -18.22 9.34 -13.43
C ALA A 420 -17.86 10.50 -14.39
N SER A 421 -16.57 10.77 -14.58
CA SER A 421 -16.11 11.76 -15.56
C SER A 421 -16.19 11.27 -16.99
N LEU A 422 -15.85 10.00 -17.26
CA LEU A 422 -16.10 9.36 -18.56
C LEU A 422 -17.58 9.48 -18.95
N GLU A 423 -18.50 9.02 -18.09
CA GLU A 423 -19.94 9.08 -18.36
C GLU A 423 -20.43 10.52 -18.61
N ARG A 424 -19.88 11.49 -17.87
CA ARG A 424 -20.19 12.91 -18.06
C ARG A 424 -19.74 13.40 -19.43
N PHE A 425 -18.50 13.13 -19.83
CA PHE A 425 -17.95 13.59 -21.10
C PHE A 425 -18.58 12.88 -22.30
N ILE A 426 -18.81 11.57 -22.20
CA ILE A 426 -19.50 10.77 -23.22
C ILE A 426 -20.89 11.33 -23.52
N SER A 427 -21.60 11.86 -22.50
CA SER A 427 -22.92 12.45 -22.70
C SER A 427 -22.96 13.68 -23.62
N LEU A 428 -21.81 14.28 -23.93
CA LEU A 428 -21.68 15.38 -24.90
C LEU A 428 -21.65 14.90 -26.35
N GLY A 429 -21.47 13.60 -26.60
CA GLY A 429 -21.28 13.05 -27.95
C GLY A 429 -19.92 13.33 -28.56
N VAL A 430 -18.93 13.71 -27.74
CA VAL A 430 -17.53 13.88 -28.13
C VAL A 430 -16.77 12.55 -27.99
N GLU A 431 -15.64 12.42 -28.69
CA GLU A 431 -14.70 11.30 -28.53
C GLU A 431 -13.87 11.48 -27.24
N ILE A 432 -13.46 10.40 -26.59
CA ILE A 432 -12.58 10.44 -25.42
C ILE A 432 -11.22 9.84 -25.76
N SER A 433 -10.16 10.44 -25.24
CA SER A 433 -8.82 9.83 -25.20
C SER A 433 -8.30 9.86 -23.78
N ILE A 434 -7.68 8.77 -23.32
CA ILE A 434 -6.82 8.79 -22.14
C ILE A 434 -5.41 9.12 -22.65
N THR A 435 -4.88 10.29 -22.32
CA THR A 435 -3.81 10.93 -23.09
C THR A 435 -2.42 10.82 -22.47
N GLU A 436 -2.30 10.70 -21.16
CA GLU A 436 -1.04 10.81 -20.41
C GLU A 436 -1.00 9.88 -19.17
N LEU A 437 -1.53 8.66 -19.32
CA LEU A 437 -1.73 7.73 -18.22
C LEU A 437 -0.42 7.35 -17.54
N ASP A 438 -0.36 7.62 -16.24
CA ASP A 438 0.70 7.15 -15.35
C ASP A 438 0.15 7.01 -13.93
N ILE A 439 0.69 6.09 -13.11
CA ILE A 439 0.18 5.83 -11.75
C ILE A 439 1.35 5.80 -10.78
N GLN A 440 1.55 6.86 -10.00
CA GLN A 440 2.66 6.95 -9.05
C GLN A 440 2.60 5.85 -7.99
N ALA A 441 3.73 5.19 -7.75
CA ALA A 441 3.91 4.15 -6.74
C ALA A 441 5.36 4.07 -6.22
N GLY A 442 5.52 4.14 -4.89
CA GLY A 442 6.86 4.19 -4.28
C GLY A 442 7.46 5.59 -4.33
N SER A 443 8.76 5.69 -4.07
CA SER A 443 9.53 6.95 -4.10
C SER A 443 11.00 6.63 -4.35
N ASP A 444 11.80 7.63 -4.75
CA ASP A 444 13.25 7.51 -4.94
C ASP A 444 13.65 6.34 -5.85
N TYR A 445 12.87 6.11 -6.91
CA TYR A 445 13.03 5.00 -7.85
C TYR A 445 12.94 3.61 -7.20
N GLN A 446 12.35 3.52 -6.01
CA GLN A 446 12.12 2.29 -5.27
C GLN A 446 10.63 2.05 -5.10
N MET A 447 10.23 0.80 -5.25
CA MET A 447 8.85 0.38 -5.07
C MET A 447 8.81 -0.97 -4.34
N THR A 448 8.07 -1.03 -3.24
CA THR A 448 7.84 -2.29 -2.53
C THR A 448 6.92 -3.20 -3.35
N LYS A 449 6.95 -4.52 -3.08
CA LYS A 449 6.01 -5.45 -3.71
C LYS A 449 4.55 -5.04 -3.51
N GLN A 450 4.19 -4.57 -2.30
CA GLN A 450 2.82 -4.13 -2.02
C GLN A 450 2.41 -2.93 -2.87
N GLN A 451 3.31 -1.95 -3.05
CA GLN A 451 3.06 -0.80 -3.91
C GLN A 451 2.97 -1.22 -5.38
N ALA A 452 3.81 -2.16 -5.83
CA ALA A 452 3.73 -2.71 -7.19
C ALA A 452 2.40 -3.43 -7.44
N ASP A 453 1.95 -4.26 -6.49
CA ASP A 453 0.68 -4.97 -6.61
C ASP A 453 -0.51 -3.99 -6.54
N ALA A 454 -0.44 -2.94 -5.71
CA ALA A 454 -1.46 -1.89 -5.63
C ALA A 454 -1.54 -1.07 -6.93
N GLN A 455 -0.39 -0.66 -7.47
CA GLN A 455 -0.30 0.02 -8.77
C GLN A 455 -0.94 -0.85 -9.87
N SER A 456 -0.62 -2.14 -9.87
CA SER A 456 -1.16 -3.11 -10.83
C SER A 456 -2.67 -3.23 -10.74
N TYR A 457 -3.22 -3.19 -9.53
CA TYR A 457 -4.66 -3.22 -9.33
C TYR A 457 -5.36 -1.97 -9.84
N ILE A 458 -4.80 -0.77 -9.60
CA ILE A 458 -5.39 0.45 -10.15
C ILE A 458 -5.32 0.41 -11.69
N TYR A 459 -4.20 0.02 -12.28
CA TYR A 459 -4.11 -0.20 -13.73
C TYR A 459 -5.16 -1.20 -14.24
N ALA A 460 -5.30 -2.37 -13.61
CA ALA A 460 -6.31 -3.36 -14.00
C ALA A 460 -7.73 -2.79 -13.90
N ARG A 461 -8.07 -2.08 -12.82
CA ARG A 461 -9.40 -1.46 -12.65
C ARG A 461 -9.67 -0.40 -13.70
N LEU A 462 -8.67 0.41 -14.04
CA LEU A 462 -8.80 1.43 -15.08
C LEU A 462 -8.93 0.80 -16.47
N PHE A 463 -8.16 -0.24 -16.79
CA PHE A 463 -8.27 -0.91 -18.08
C PHE A 463 -9.56 -1.73 -18.22
N GLN A 464 -10.05 -2.37 -17.16
CA GLN A 464 -11.40 -2.96 -17.14
C GLN A 464 -12.48 -1.89 -17.41
N LEU A 465 -12.32 -0.70 -16.83
CA LEU A 465 -13.21 0.42 -17.08
C LEU A 465 -13.07 0.93 -18.53
N TYR A 466 -11.86 1.07 -19.07
CA TYR A 466 -11.65 1.53 -20.43
C TYR A 466 -12.18 0.52 -21.46
N GLU A 467 -12.08 -0.77 -21.21
CA GLU A 467 -12.72 -1.83 -22.00
C GLU A 467 -14.24 -1.67 -22.01
N GLN A 468 -14.83 -1.40 -20.86
CA GLN A 468 -16.28 -1.19 -20.72
C GLN A 468 -16.77 -0.01 -21.58
N TYR A 469 -15.98 1.06 -21.70
CA TYR A 469 -16.32 2.27 -22.47
C TYR A 469 -15.53 2.37 -23.79
N ALA A 470 -14.99 1.26 -24.30
CA ALA A 470 -14.10 1.24 -25.47
C ALA A 470 -14.73 1.86 -26.72
N GLU A 471 -16.05 1.76 -26.87
CA GLU A 471 -16.79 2.37 -27.99
C GLU A 471 -16.73 3.91 -28.03
N HIS A 472 -16.31 4.55 -26.94
CA HIS A 472 -16.14 6.00 -26.83
C HIS A 472 -14.68 6.45 -26.69
N ILE A 473 -13.77 5.52 -26.43
CA ILE A 473 -12.34 5.80 -26.20
C ILE A 473 -11.59 5.50 -27.50
N SER A 474 -10.88 6.49 -28.06
CA SER A 474 -10.09 6.27 -29.28
C SER A 474 -8.65 5.85 -29.01
N ARG A 475 -8.08 6.29 -27.89
CA ARG A 475 -6.69 6.01 -27.51
C ARG A 475 -6.51 6.00 -26.00
N VAL A 476 -5.67 5.09 -25.52
CA VAL A 476 -5.06 5.11 -24.18
C VAL A 476 -3.54 5.23 -24.35
N THR A 477 -2.96 6.33 -23.87
CA THR A 477 -1.53 6.64 -24.01
C THR A 477 -0.86 6.69 -22.66
N PHE A 478 0.21 5.92 -22.47
CA PHE A 478 1.07 6.02 -21.29
C PHE A 478 2.00 7.24 -21.41
N TRP A 479 2.20 8.01 -20.35
CA TRP A 479 3.10 9.18 -20.39
C TRP A 479 4.58 8.83 -20.23
N GLY A 480 5.04 7.92 -21.09
CA GLY A 480 6.41 7.46 -21.19
C GLY A 480 6.48 5.98 -21.56
N LEU A 481 7.70 5.49 -21.80
CA LEU A 481 7.94 4.09 -22.16
C LEU A 481 8.29 3.20 -20.95
N GLU A 482 9.00 3.76 -19.95
CA GLU A 482 9.60 3.03 -18.82
C GLU A 482 9.96 3.94 -17.64
N ASP A 483 10.05 3.37 -16.43
CA ASP A 483 10.12 4.09 -15.14
C ASP A 483 11.32 5.03 -14.93
N SER A 484 12.39 4.97 -15.73
CA SER A 484 13.60 5.77 -15.50
C SER A 484 13.57 7.18 -16.11
N LYS A 485 12.50 7.53 -16.83
CA LYS A 485 12.39 8.81 -17.54
C LYS A 485 11.10 9.57 -17.23
N GLY A 486 11.12 10.86 -17.51
CA GLY A 486 9.99 11.77 -17.32
C GLY A 486 9.94 12.39 -15.92
N TRP A 487 9.07 13.38 -15.76
CA TRP A 487 9.00 14.22 -14.56
C TRP A 487 8.52 13.48 -13.29
N ARG A 488 7.94 12.27 -13.44
CA ARG A 488 7.45 11.41 -12.35
C ARG A 488 8.29 10.16 -12.10
N ALA A 489 9.47 10.02 -12.74
CA ALA A 489 10.30 8.81 -12.71
C ALA A 489 10.62 8.29 -11.29
N ALA A 490 10.82 9.20 -10.33
CA ALA A 490 11.08 8.85 -8.93
C ALA A 490 9.97 7.99 -8.29
N PHE A 491 8.76 7.99 -8.85
CA PHE A 491 7.60 7.26 -8.36
C PHE A 491 7.23 6.04 -9.24
N ASN A 492 8.16 5.53 -10.04
CA ASN A 492 8.01 4.31 -10.83
C ASN A 492 6.63 4.16 -11.51
N PRO A 493 6.14 5.14 -12.31
CA PRO A 493 4.71 5.26 -12.55
C PRO A 493 4.19 4.44 -13.76
N LEU A 494 5.08 3.83 -14.54
CA LEU A 494 4.79 3.19 -15.83
C LEU A 494 4.74 1.66 -15.72
N VAL A 495 4.59 0.96 -16.85
CA VAL A 495 4.33 -0.49 -16.88
C VAL A 495 5.58 -1.33 -17.19
N PHE A 496 6.68 -0.67 -17.57
CA PHE A 496 8.00 -1.26 -17.75
C PHE A 496 9.01 -0.62 -16.80
N ASP A 497 9.90 -1.43 -16.24
CA ASP A 497 10.95 -0.94 -15.34
C ASP A 497 12.13 -0.31 -16.10
N ARG A 498 13.09 0.26 -15.35
CA ARG A 498 14.33 0.87 -15.89
C ARG A 498 15.19 -0.05 -16.77
N ASN A 499 14.94 -1.36 -16.74
CA ASN A 499 15.63 -2.38 -17.53
C ASN A 499 14.75 -2.90 -18.67
N LEU A 500 13.66 -2.20 -19.00
CA LEU A 500 12.71 -2.53 -20.06
C LEU A 500 11.96 -3.86 -19.81
N GLN A 501 11.90 -4.32 -18.56
CA GLN A 501 11.15 -5.52 -18.19
C GLN A 501 9.73 -5.16 -17.78
N ALA A 502 8.78 -6.03 -18.09
CA ALA A 502 7.38 -5.86 -17.70
C ALA A 502 7.22 -5.93 -16.17
N LYS A 503 6.57 -4.92 -15.61
CA LYS A 503 6.19 -4.88 -14.19
C LYS A 503 4.93 -5.69 -13.94
N PRO A 504 4.57 -5.98 -12.67
CA PRO A 504 3.26 -6.56 -12.34
C PRO A 504 2.08 -5.81 -12.98
N ALA A 505 2.18 -4.49 -13.12
CA ALA A 505 1.14 -3.65 -13.75
C ALA A 505 0.86 -4.03 -15.20
N TYR A 506 1.89 -4.43 -15.96
CA TYR A 506 1.74 -4.95 -17.31
C TYR A 506 0.75 -6.11 -17.37
N TYR A 507 0.90 -7.09 -16.48
CA TYR A 507 0.04 -8.28 -16.47
C TYR A 507 -1.37 -7.95 -16.00
N GLY A 508 -1.53 -6.97 -15.11
CA GLY A 508 -2.84 -6.43 -14.72
C GLY A 508 -3.56 -5.73 -15.86
N ILE A 509 -2.83 -5.21 -16.85
CA ILE A 509 -3.39 -4.60 -18.06
C ILE A 509 -3.71 -5.67 -19.10
N VAL A 510 -2.87 -6.69 -19.29
CA VAL A 510 -3.12 -7.74 -20.29
C VAL A 510 -4.38 -8.56 -19.97
N ASP A 511 -4.62 -8.87 -18.70
CA ASP A 511 -5.81 -9.60 -18.25
C ASP A 511 -6.37 -9.00 -16.95
N PRO A 512 -7.11 -7.88 -17.06
CA PRO A 512 -7.62 -7.14 -15.90
C PRO A 512 -8.54 -7.98 -15.02
N ASP A 513 -9.45 -8.74 -15.62
CA ASP A 513 -10.44 -9.54 -14.91
C ASP A 513 -9.79 -10.63 -14.07
N THR A 514 -8.83 -11.38 -14.64
CA THR A 514 -8.10 -12.41 -13.91
C THR A 514 -7.25 -11.78 -12.81
N PHE A 515 -6.60 -10.64 -13.08
CA PHE A 515 -5.79 -9.95 -12.08
C PHE A 515 -6.65 -9.48 -10.90
N ILE A 516 -7.78 -8.81 -11.16
CA ILE A 516 -8.72 -8.32 -10.13
C ILE A 516 -9.33 -9.49 -9.34
N ALA A 517 -9.68 -10.59 -10.01
CA ALA A 517 -10.20 -11.78 -9.33
C ALA A 517 -9.14 -12.42 -8.41
N GLY A 518 -7.87 -12.38 -8.81
CA GLY A 518 -6.74 -12.92 -8.05
C GLY A 518 -6.15 -11.97 -6.99
N TYR A 519 -6.43 -10.67 -7.09
CA TYR A 519 -5.87 -9.63 -6.22
C TYR A 519 -6.97 -8.84 -5.51
N GLN A 520 -7.01 -8.93 -4.18
CA GLN A 520 -7.86 -8.10 -3.34
C GLN A 520 -6.99 -6.99 -2.73
N PRO A 521 -7.15 -5.72 -3.14
CA PRO A 521 -6.38 -4.62 -2.57
C PRO A 521 -6.63 -4.54 -1.06
N VAL A 522 -5.56 -4.43 -0.28
CA VAL A 522 -5.66 -4.03 1.12
C VAL A 522 -5.88 -2.53 1.14
N LEU A 523 -7.15 -2.09 1.05
CA LEU A 523 -7.51 -0.71 1.38
C LEU A 523 -7.18 -0.49 2.87
N PRO A 524 -6.48 0.58 3.28
CA PRO A 524 -6.23 0.83 4.69
C PRO A 524 -7.58 0.95 5.42
N GLU A 525 -7.90 -0.02 6.29
CA GLU A 525 -9.08 0.07 7.15
C GLU A 525 -8.93 1.29 8.07
N GLY A 526 -9.92 2.18 8.06
CA GLY A 526 -9.87 3.41 8.84
C GLY A 526 -9.68 3.18 10.34
N ASN A 527 -8.90 4.05 10.98
CA ASN A 527 -8.62 4.12 12.39
C ASN A 527 -9.91 4.09 13.23
N PHE A 528 -9.81 3.49 14.41
CA PHE A 528 -10.94 3.27 15.31
C PHE A 528 -10.70 3.92 16.68
N THR A 529 -11.70 4.63 17.21
CA THR A 529 -11.66 5.18 18.56
C THR A 529 -13.06 5.29 19.19
N SER A 530 -13.17 5.78 20.42
CA SER A 530 -14.43 5.90 21.15
C SER A 530 -14.64 7.29 21.75
N ALA A 531 -15.89 7.77 21.73
CA ALA A 531 -16.36 8.91 22.49
C ALA A 531 -17.13 8.46 23.73
N SER A 532 -16.77 9.02 24.88
CA SER A 532 -17.45 8.77 26.16
C SER A 532 -18.65 9.69 26.32
N TYR A 533 -19.71 9.22 26.99
CA TYR A 533 -20.89 10.03 27.28
C TYR A 533 -20.53 11.14 28.27
N ALA A 534 -20.94 12.38 27.96
CA ALA A 534 -20.69 13.54 28.80
C ALA A 534 -21.53 13.45 30.09
N ALA A 535 -20.89 13.03 31.18
CA ALA A 535 -21.52 12.92 32.50
C ALA A 535 -21.81 14.28 33.16
N SER A 536 -21.31 15.37 32.59
CA SER A 536 -21.53 16.76 33.00
C SER A 536 -21.66 17.64 31.76
N PRO A 537 -22.37 18.78 31.83
CA PRO A 537 -22.49 19.69 30.68
C PRO A 537 -21.11 20.15 30.20
N VAL A 538 -20.83 19.97 28.91
CA VAL A 538 -19.60 20.45 28.27
C VAL A 538 -19.76 21.95 27.99
N VAL A 539 -18.80 22.76 28.46
CA VAL A 539 -18.77 24.20 28.18
C VAL A 539 -17.81 24.44 27.02
N ILE A 540 -18.29 25.08 25.95
CA ILE A 540 -17.44 25.40 24.79
C ILE A 540 -16.76 26.75 25.06
N ASP A 541 -15.56 26.72 25.61
CA ASP A 541 -14.78 27.92 25.96
C ASP A 541 -13.31 27.86 25.52
N GLY A 542 -12.88 26.77 24.88
CA GLY A 542 -11.52 26.54 24.41
C GLY A 542 -10.58 26.05 25.52
N ILE A 543 -11.12 25.54 26.63
CA ILE A 543 -10.37 25.06 27.79
C ILE A 543 -10.70 23.60 28.04
N GLU A 544 -9.66 22.75 28.13
CA GLU A 544 -9.87 21.37 28.57
C GLU A 544 -10.24 21.32 30.06
N ASP A 545 -11.53 21.16 30.33
CA ASP A 545 -12.09 20.99 31.68
C ASP A 545 -12.22 19.52 32.11
N ALA A 546 -12.81 19.30 33.30
CA ALA A 546 -12.92 17.98 33.90
C ALA A 546 -13.82 17.00 33.12
N ALA A 547 -14.71 17.47 32.24
CA ALA A 547 -15.56 16.61 31.42
C ALA A 547 -14.71 15.74 30.47
N TRP A 548 -13.61 16.28 29.96
CA TRP A 548 -12.68 15.64 29.03
C TRP A 548 -11.76 14.58 29.65
N ASN A 549 -11.77 14.44 30.98
CA ASN A 549 -10.94 13.43 31.69
C ASN A 549 -11.31 11.99 31.31
N SER A 550 -12.56 11.77 30.88
CA SER A 550 -13.07 10.46 30.46
C SER A 550 -12.91 10.18 28.96
N ALA A 551 -12.48 11.19 28.16
CA ALA A 551 -12.33 11.07 26.72
C ALA A 551 -10.97 10.47 26.35
N THR A 552 -10.99 9.54 25.38
CA THR A 552 -9.76 8.96 24.82
C THR A 552 -9.03 10.00 23.97
N ALA A 553 -7.72 10.10 24.14
CA ALA A 553 -6.87 10.94 23.31
C ALA A 553 -6.66 10.31 21.92
N ILE A 554 -6.83 11.12 20.87
CA ILE A 554 -6.75 10.74 19.46
C ILE A 554 -5.56 11.50 18.86
N PRO A 555 -4.46 10.83 18.46
CA PRO A 555 -3.34 11.52 17.84
C PRO A 555 -3.71 11.99 16.42
N VAL A 556 -3.40 13.24 16.09
CA VAL A 556 -3.59 13.82 14.75
C VAL A 556 -2.20 14.11 14.19
N ASN A 557 -1.64 13.13 13.49
CA ASN A 557 -0.23 13.09 13.09
C ASN A 557 0.05 12.26 11.81
N GLN A 558 -0.98 11.91 11.04
CA GLN A 558 -0.82 11.26 9.73
C GLN A 558 -0.77 12.34 8.64
N TYR A 559 0.39 12.56 8.03
CA TYR A 559 0.53 13.67 7.09
C TYR A 559 0.11 13.32 5.66
N GLN A 560 -0.57 14.26 4.98
CA GLN A 560 -1.07 14.08 3.61
C GLN A 560 -0.15 14.69 2.52
N ILE A 561 0.44 15.86 2.78
CA ILE A 561 1.21 16.64 1.77
C ILE A 561 2.64 16.97 2.19
N ALA A 562 3.04 16.65 3.43
CA ALA A 562 4.38 16.88 3.97
C ALA A 562 4.78 15.73 4.90
N TRP A 563 6.03 15.66 5.35
CA TRP A 563 6.51 14.63 6.29
C TRP A 563 6.63 15.15 7.73
N GLN A 564 6.42 16.45 7.93
CA GLN A 564 6.42 17.15 9.21
C GLN A 564 5.64 18.48 9.10
N GLY A 565 5.21 19.02 10.23
CA GLY A 565 4.43 20.26 10.34
C GLY A 565 3.56 20.27 11.60
N ALA A 566 2.53 21.12 11.66
CA ALA A 566 1.62 21.17 12.80
C ALA A 566 0.99 19.79 13.10
N THR A 567 0.88 19.45 14.39
CA THR A 567 0.29 18.19 14.86
C THR A 567 -0.60 18.44 16.06
N GLY A 568 -1.35 17.43 16.51
CA GLY A 568 -2.18 17.63 17.67
C GLY A 568 -2.72 16.38 18.32
N THR A 569 -3.55 16.63 19.33
CA THR A 569 -4.32 15.59 20.01
C THR A 569 -5.78 16.02 20.06
N ALA A 570 -6.65 15.20 19.47
CA ALA A 570 -8.09 15.36 19.55
C ALA A 570 -8.68 14.51 20.68
N LYS A 571 -9.88 14.87 21.13
CA LYS A 571 -10.72 14.14 22.08
C LYS A 571 -12.17 14.27 21.67
N ALA A 572 -12.98 13.24 21.92
CA ALA A 572 -14.40 13.25 21.63
C ALA A 572 -15.25 12.82 22.83
N LEU A 573 -16.36 13.53 23.05
CA LEU A 573 -17.43 13.20 23.97
C LEU A 573 -18.77 13.29 23.24
N TRP A 574 -19.83 12.71 23.81
CA TRP A 574 -21.17 12.82 23.21
C TRP A 574 -22.28 12.90 24.25
N ASP A 575 -23.43 13.45 23.87
CA ASP A 575 -24.69 13.36 24.62
C ASP A 575 -25.88 13.04 23.69
N ASP A 576 -27.10 13.18 24.20
CA ASP A 576 -28.31 12.84 23.46
C ASP A 576 -28.58 13.69 22.22
N GLN A 577 -27.81 14.76 22.00
CA GLN A 577 -28.01 15.72 20.92
C GLN A 577 -26.73 16.10 20.19
N TYR A 578 -25.57 16.03 20.83
CA TYR A 578 -24.32 16.59 20.30
C TYR A 578 -23.15 15.62 20.38
N LEU A 579 -22.28 15.71 19.37
CA LEU A 579 -20.89 15.30 19.43
C LEU A 579 -20.05 16.50 19.86
N TYR A 580 -19.20 16.32 20.86
CA TYR A 580 -18.25 17.33 21.33
C TYR A 580 -16.84 16.90 20.92
N VAL A 581 -16.06 17.82 20.34
CA VAL A 581 -14.68 17.54 19.94
C VAL A 581 -13.76 18.62 20.48
N LEU A 582 -12.64 18.23 21.09
CA LEU A 582 -11.57 19.13 21.54
C LEU A 582 -10.30 18.76 20.80
N VAL A 583 -9.64 19.74 20.17
CA VAL A 583 -8.37 19.54 19.45
C VAL A 583 -7.32 20.49 20.01
N LYS A 584 -6.21 19.93 20.49
CA LYS A 584 -5.02 20.69 20.87
C LYS A 584 -4.00 20.62 19.75
N VAL A 585 -3.64 21.76 19.20
CA VAL A 585 -2.68 21.89 18.10
C VAL A 585 -1.35 22.41 18.63
N ASN A 586 -0.30 21.68 18.28
CA ASN A 586 1.09 22.06 18.44
C ASN A 586 1.61 22.53 17.08
N ASP A 587 1.89 23.82 17.00
CA ASP A 587 2.32 24.51 15.79
C ASP A 587 3.49 25.46 16.13
N GLY A 588 4.41 25.62 15.19
CA GLY A 588 5.56 26.52 15.27
C GLY A 588 5.24 27.96 14.88
N GLN A 589 4.19 28.21 14.07
CA GLN A 589 3.84 29.55 13.61
C GLN A 589 2.39 29.64 13.13
N LEU A 590 1.61 30.56 13.71
CA LEU A 590 0.25 30.86 13.27
C LEU A 590 0.21 31.81 12.05
N ASP A 591 -0.63 31.49 11.08
CA ASP A 591 -0.86 32.21 9.84
C ASP A 591 -2.32 32.03 9.34
N LYS A 592 -3.00 33.15 9.14
CA LYS A 592 -4.33 33.23 8.51
C LYS A 592 -4.37 34.15 7.28
N SER A 593 -3.23 34.43 6.68
CA SER A 593 -3.11 35.39 5.59
C SER A 593 -3.70 34.90 4.26
N SER A 594 -3.94 33.59 4.10
CA SER A 594 -4.65 33.07 2.93
C SER A 594 -6.12 33.49 2.95
N PRO A 595 -6.69 33.93 1.81
CA PRO A 595 -8.12 34.15 1.68
C PRO A 595 -8.94 32.85 1.74
N ASN A 596 -8.31 31.69 1.55
CA ASN A 596 -8.96 30.37 1.58
C ASN A 596 -8.92 29.78 2.99
N PRO A 597 -10.06 29.50 3.63
CA PRO A 597 -10.07 28.99 5.01
C PRO A 597 -9.31 27.68 5.23
N TRP A 598 -9.24 26.81 4.22
CA TRP A 598 -8.50 25.54 4.29
C TRP A 598 -6.98 25.70 4.13
N GLU A 599 -6.49 26.90 3.82
CA GLU A 599 -5.05 27.23 3.74
C GLU A 599 -4.60 28.13 4.91
N GLN A 600 -5.41 28.22 5.94
CA GLN A 600 -5.08 28.89 7.21
C GLN A 600 -4.79 27.84 8.28
N ASP A 601 -4.08 28.22 9.33
CA ASP A 601 -3.90 27.37 10.51
C ASP A 601 -5.25 27.07 11.16
N SER A 602 -5.70 25.83 11.01
CA SER A 602 -7.06 25.43 11.31
C SER A 602 -7.15 23.94 11.64
N ILE A 603 -8.23 23.59 12.34
CA ILE A 603 -8.65 22.20 12.49
C ILE A 603 -9.87 21.94 11.62
N GLU A 604 -10.07 20.69 11.22
CA GLU A 604 -11.28 20.22 10.58
C GLU A 604 -11.76 18.95 11.27
N VAL A 605 -13.07 18.86 11.52
CA VAL A 605 -13.73 17.64 12.01
C VAL A 605 -14.66 17.14 10.93
N PHE A 606 -14.59 15.86 10.62
CA PHE A 606 -15.43 15.19 9.63
C PHE A 606 -16.34 14.19 10.33
N VAL A 607 -17.63 14.20 10.00
CA VAL A 607 -18.63 13.31 10.60
C VAL A 607 -19.50 12.73 9.50
N ASP A 608 -19.60 11.40 9.49
CA ASP A 608 -20.61 10.60 8.79
C ASP A 608 -21.48 9.97 9.88
N GLU A 609 -22.72 10.44 10.04
CA GLU A 609 -23.54 10.07 11.21
C GLU A 609 -24.01 8.61 11.15
N ASN A 610 -24.19 8.06 9.95
CA ASN A 610 -24.68 6.70 9.74
C ASN A 610 -23.55 5.66 9.55
N ASN A 611 -22.31 6.13 9.35
CA ASN A 611 -21.11 5.34 9.09
C ASN A 611 -21.27 4.41 7.86
N GLU A 612 -21.96 4.86 6.81
CA GLU A 612 -22.10 4.15 5.53
C GLU A 612 -20.80 4.18 4.73
N LYS A 613 -19.89 5.15 4.99
CA LYS A 613 -18.56 5.21 4.37
C LYS A 613 -18.63 5.27 2.84
N THR A 614 -19.53 6.09 2.30
CA THR A 614 -19.68 6.30 0.87
C THR A 614 -18.55 7.11 0.27
N THR A 615 -18.26 6.91 -1.01
CA THR A 615 -17.24 7.68 -1.74
C THR A 615 -17.69 9.10 -2.11
N TYR A 616 -18.74 9.59 -1.47
CA TYR A 616 -19.33 10.92 -1.64
C TYR A 616 -20.11 11.31 -0.37
N TYR A 617 -20.30 12.61 -0.13
CA TYR A 617 -21.14 13.12 0.96
C TYR A 617 -22.63 12.90 0.72
N GLN A 618 -23.29 12.37 1.73
CA GLN A 618 -24.73 12.27 1.91
C GLN A 618 -25.26 13.46 2.74
N GLN A 619 -26.55 13.45 3.06
CA GLN A 619 -27.22 14.56 3.75
C GLN A 619 -26.80 14.69 5.23
N ASP A 620 -26.48 13.58 5.86
CA ASP A 620 -26.03 13.49 7.26
C ASP A 620 -24.54 13.75 7.45
N ASP A 621 -23.77 13.79 6.37
CA ASP A 621 -22.34 14.05 6.40
C ASP A 621 -22.01 15.54 6.59
N GLY A 622 -20.85 15.81 7.18
CA GLY A 622 -20.41 17.18 7.41
C GLY A 622 -18.92 17.33 7.71
N GLN A 623 -18.35 18.43 7.20
CA GLN A 623 -17.03 18.98 7.52
C GLN A 623 -17.21 20.27 8.32
N TYR A 624 -16.50 20.37 9.44
CA TYR A 624 -16.54 21.50 10.37
C TYR A 624 -15.13 22.05 10.57
N ARG A 625 -14.82 23.17 9.92
CA ARG A 625 -13.50 23.82 10.00
C ARG A 625 -13.52 25.02 10.92
N VAL A 626 -12.52 25.12 11.79
CA VAL A 626 -12.32 26.25 12.72
C VAL A 626 -10.84 26.65 12.73
N ASN A 627 -10.52 27.92 12.46
CA ASN A 627 -9.15 28.42 12.50
C ASN A 627 -8.71 28.85 13.91
N TYR A 628 -7.42 29.17 14.10
CA TYR A 628 -6.89 29.58 15.41
C TYR A 628 -7.49 30.89 15.98
N ASP A 629 -8.20 31.68 15.16
CA ASP A 629 -8.93 32.89 15.56
C ASP A 629 -10.45 32.66 15.70
N ASN A 630 -10.85 31.38 15.74
CA ASN A 630 -12.23 30.91 15.86
C ASN A 630 -13.16 31.30 14.69
N GLU A 631 -12.62 31.63 13.53
CA GLU A 631 -13.40 31.77 12.29
C GLU A 631 -13.78 30.38 11.76
N THR A 632 -14.98 30.25 11.19
CA THR A 632 -15.57 28.94 10.86
C THR A 632 -15.96 28.84 9.39
N SER A 633 -15.84 27.64 8.82
CA SER A 633 -16.35 27.29 7.49
C SER A 633 -16.86 25.83 7.49
N PHE A 634 -17.77 25.51 6.57
CA PHE A 634 -18.52 24.26 6.60
C PHE A 634 -18.64 23.66 5.20
N ASN A 635 -18.70 22.33 5.12
CA ASN A 635 -19.16 21.64 3.92
C ASN A 635 -20.11 20.50 4.33
N PRO A 636 -21.38 20.50 3.89
CA PRO A 636 -22.03 21.54 3.09
C PRO A 636 -22.29 22.83 3.88
N GLU A 637 -22.37 23.97 3.18
CA GLU A 637 -22.86 25.23 3.75
C GLU A 637 -24.41 25.29 3.75
N PRO A 638 -25.05 26.03 4.69
CA PRO A 638 -24.47 26.80 5.80
C PRO A 638 -24.27 25.98 7.09
N ALA A 639 -23.70 26.59 8.13
CA ALA A 639 -23.52 25.99 9.47
C ALA A 639 -24.81 25.34 10.01
N PRO A 640 -24.77 24.13 10.60
CA PRO A 640 -25.97 23.52 11.15
C PRO A 640 -26.43 24.23 12.42
N ALA A 641 -27.75 24.31 12.60
CA ALA A 641 -28.36 24.90 13.79
C ALA A 641 -27.91 24.15 15.06
N GLY A 642 -27.34 24.89 16.02
CA GLY A 642 -26.83 24.32 17.27
C GLY A 642 -25.32 24.07 17.30
N PHE A 643 -24.60 24.31 16.19
CA PHE A 643 -23.14 24.31 16.19
C PHE A 643 -22.57 25.44 17.06
N LYS A 644 -21.49 25.15 17.80
CA LYS A 644 -20.70 26.14 18.54
C LYS A 644 -19.22 25.79 18.47
N SER A 645 -18.36 26.81 18.48
CA SER A 645 -16.92 26.63 18.65
C SER A 645 -16.30 27.72 19.54
N SER A 646 -15.19 27.39 20.19
CA SER A 646 -14.31 28.35 20.86
C SER A 646 -12.86 27.95 20.66
N THR A 647 -11.98 28.95 20.52
CA THR A 647 -10.54 28.73 20.34
C THR A 647 -9.75 29.52 21.38
N ARG A 648 -8.70 28.89 21.92
CA ARG A 648 -7.77 29.52 22.87
C ARG A 648 -6.33 29.31 22.43
N THR A 649 -5.62 30.41 22.18
CA THR A 649 -4.20 30.40 21.80
C THR A 649 -3.27 30.48 23.02
N SER A 650 -2.10 29.83 22.94
CA SER A 650 -0.99 29.93 23.88
C SER A 650 0.34 29.92 23.12
N GLY A 651 0.86 31.11 22.80
CA GLY A 651 1.97 31.24 21.86
C GLY A 651 1.51 30.89 20.44
N SER A 652 2.24 30.00 19.76
CA SER A 652 1.85 29.42 18.46
C SER A 652 0.96 28.18 18.60
N MET A 653 0.75 27.66 19.81
CA MET A 653 -0.17 26.54 20.04
C MET A 653 -1.59 27.07 20.22
N TYR A 654 -2.60 26.26 19.88
CA TYR A 654 -4.00 26.62 20.09
C TYR A 654 -4.87 25.40 20.42
N THR A 655 -5.96 25.62 21.14
CA THR A 655 -6.96 24.59 21.47
C THR A 655 -8.31 25.03 20.94
N VAL A 656 -8.97 24.14 20.21
CA VAL A 656 -10.32 24.36 19.67
C VAL A 656 -11.29 23.38 20.32
N GLU A 657 -12.44 23.87 20.77
CA GLU A 657 -13.58 23.05 21.19
C GLU A 657 -14.76 23.25 20.25
N LEU A 658 -15.46 22.17 19.91
CA LEU A 658 -16.61 22.14 19.03
C LEU A 658 -17.78 21.42 19.70
N GLN A 659 -18.98 21.94 19.47
CA GLN A 659 -20.25 21.26 19.69
C GLN A 659 -20.92 21.07 18.33
N ILE A 660 -21.08 19.82 17.90
CA ILE A 660 -21.62 19.43 16.59
C ILE A 660 -22.96 18.73 16.79
N PRO A 661 -24.07 19.22 16.21
CA PRO A 661 -25.37 18.58 16.33
C PRO A 661 -25.43 17.26 15.55
N LEU A 662 -25.94 16.19 16.17
CA LEU A 662 -26.28 14.93 15.50
C LEU A 662 -27.74 15.03 15.01
N ARG A 663 -27.96 14.99 13.70
CA ARG A 663 -29.21 15.38 13.05
C ARG A 663 -30.09 14.19 12.69
N GLU A 664 -29.49 13.13 12.17
CA GLU A 664 -30.19 11.96 11.61
C GLU A 664 -30.02 10.73 12.51
N VAL A 665 -28.86 10.57 13.16
CA VAL A 665 -28.63 9.45 14.08
C VAL A 665 -29.22 9.73 15.46
N LYS A 666 -29.81 8.70 16.09
CA LYS A 666 -30.18 8.74 17.51
C LYS A 666 -29.01 8.19 18.34
N PRO A 667 -28.19 9.04 18.99
CA PRO A 667 -26.99 8.59 19.66
C PRO A 667 -27.31 7.69 20.87
N GLY A 668 -26.50 6.66 21.06
CA GLY A 668 -26.68 5.62 22.07
C GLY A 668 -25.42 4.76 22.21
N ASN A 669 -25.30 4.05 23.34
CA ASN A 669 -24.18 3.12 23.53
C ASN A 669 -24.11 2.11 22.38
N GLY A 670 -22.94 1.99 21.75
CA GLY A 670 -22.68 1.11 20.61
C GLY A 670 -23.00 1.71 19.23
N ALA A 671 -23.51 2.95 19.15
CA ALA A 671 -23.64 3.65 17.88
C ALA A 671 -22.25 3.94 17.27
N ARG A 672 -22.18 3.92 15.94
CA ARG A 672 -20.95 4.13 15.16
C ARG A 672 -21.15 5.34 14.27
N LEU A 673 -20.20 6.26 14.29
CA LEU A 673 -20.11 7.38 13.35
C LEU A 673 -18.84 7.19 12.51
N GLY A 674 -18.89 7.49 11.21
CA GLY A 674 -17.69 7.78 10.46
C GLY A 674 -17.11 9.09 10.99
N PHE A 675 -15.80 9.12 11.22
CA PHE A 675 -15.17 10.24 11.93
C PHE A 675 -13.76 10.46 11.43
N ASP A 676 -13.38 11.73 11.26
CA ASP A 676 -11.98 12.10 11.10
C ASP A 676 -11.67 13.49 11.67
N VAL A 677 -10.41 13.75 11.97
CA VAL A 677 -9.91 15.07 12.42
C VAL A 677 -8.65 15.42 11.66
N GLN A 678 -8.56 16.65 11.20
CA GLN A 678 -7.45 17.20 10.44
C GLN A 678 -6.94 18.50 11.06
N ILE A 679 -5.65 18.78 10.88
CA ILE A 679 -4.96 20.02 11.21
C ILE A 679 -4.29 20.52 9.93
N ASN A 680 -4.60 21.75 9.53
CA ASN A 680 -3.91 22.47 8.46
C ASN A 680 -2.84 23.37 9.09
N ASP A 681 -1.65 23.34 8.51
CA ASP A 681 -0.49 24.17 8.87
C ASP A 681 -0.23 25.18 7.76
N ALA A 682 -0.15 26.47 8.06
CA ALA A 682 -0.05 27.53 7.08
C ALA A 682 1.18 28.43 7.27
N ARG A 683 1.70 28.93 6.15
CA ARG A 683 2.79 29.91 6.15
C ARG A 683 2.81 30.74 4.89
N SER A 684 2.97 32.04 5.06
CA SER A 684 3.06 33.05 4.00
C SER A 684 1.89 32.97 3.00
N GLY A 685 0.68 32.75 3.51
CA GLY A 685 -0.56 32.72 2.72
C GLY A 685 -0.81 31.43 1.96
N ALA A 686 -0.08 30.34 2.26
CA ALA A 686 -0.27 29.02 1.68
C ALA A 686 -0.19 27.92 2.73
N ARG A 687 -0.93 26.82 2.50
CA ARG A 687 -0.85 25.61 3.33
C ARG A 687 0.47 24.89 3.12
N GLN A 688 1.20 24.65 4.20
CA GLN A 688 2.48 23.96 4.20
C GLN A 688 2.34 22.47 4.48
N SER A 689 1.45 22.10 5.41
CA SER A 689 1.22 20.71 5.75
C SER A 689 -0.22 20.45 6.16
N VAL A 690 -0.60 19.18 6.14
CA VAL A 690 -1.88 18.68 6.64
C VAL A 690 -1.59 17.42 7.43
N ALA A 691 -2.01 17.38 8.69
CA ALA A 691 -1.99 16.20 9.54
C ALA A 691 -3.41 15.75 9.84
N ALA A 692 -3.75 14.49 9.56
CA ALA A 692 -5.05 13.89 9.85
C ALA A 692 -4.93 12.80 10.93
N TRP A 693 -6.08 12.36 11.44
CA TRP A 693 -6.16 11.16 12.25
C TRP A 693 -6.23 9.92 11.35
N ASN A 694 -7.09 9.92 10.33
CA ASN A 694 -7.28 8.76 9.47
C ASN A 694 -7.00 8.99 7.98
N ASP A 695 -7.55 10.04 7.38
CA ASP A 695 -7.45 10.28 5.94
C ASP A 695 -6.03 10.68 5.55
N THR A 696 -5.36 9.79 4.82
CA THR A 696 -4.05 10.05 4.23
C THR A 696 -4.13 10.56 2.79
N THR A 697 -5.34 10.60 2.21
CA THR A 697 -5.58 10.93 0.81
C THR A 697 -5.89 12.40 0.58
N GLY A 698 -6.35 13.12 1.61
CA GLY A 698 -6.79 14.52 1.52
C GLY A 698 -8.18 14.71 0.93
N ASN A 699 -8.96 13.62 0.77
CA ASN A 699 -10.29 13.62 0.19
C ASN A 699 -11.42 13.61 1.22
N ALA A 700 -11.12 13.64 2.52
CA ALA A 700 -12.12 13.62 3.58
C ALA A 700 -13.20 14.71 3.43
N TYR A 701 -12.91 15.83 2.77
CA TYR A 701 -13.88 16.89 2.52
C TYR A 701 -15.02 16.51 1.57
N MET A 702 -14.92 15.39 0.85
CA MET A 702 -15.93 14.95 -0.11
C MET A 702 -16.19 13.44 -0.12
N ASP A 703 -15.35 12.63 0.50
CA ASP A 703 -15.40 11.16 0.50
C ASP A 703 -15.40 10.65 1.95
N THR A 704 -16.46 9.95 2.38
CA THR A 704 -16.55 9.41 3.75
C THR A 704 -15.96 8.01 3.88
N SER A 705 -15.59 7.36 2.76
CA SER A 705 -14.91 6.07 2.75
C SER A 705 -13.51 6.13 3.37
N VAL A 706 -12.88 7.31 3.32
CA VAL A 706 -11.59 7.59 3.94
C VAL A 706 -11.69 7.96 5.43
N PHE A 707 -12.88 7.96 6.03
CA PHE A 707 -13.03 8.26 7.46
C PHE A 707 -12.63 7.06 8.34
N GLY A 708 -12.19 7.37 9.55
CA GLY A 708 -12.12 6.39 10.64
C GLY A 708 -13.52 6.07 11.19
N THR A 709 -13.60 5.38 12.32
CA THR A 709 -14.87 5.10 13.01
C THR A 709 -14.79 5.48 14.48
N LEU A 710 -15.79 6.23 14.95
CA LEU A 710 -15.97 6.65 16.33
C LEU A 710 -17.14 5.89 16.97
N HIS A 711 -16.88 5.19 18.08
CA HIS A 711 -17.91 4.47 18.87
C HIS A 711 -18.42 5.30 20.04
N LEU A 712 -19.75 5.41 20.16
CA LEU A 712 -20.39 6.09 21.28
C LEU A 712 -20.56 5.13 22.48
N THR A 713 -20.06 5.52 23.65
CA THR A 713 -20.03 4.67 24.85
C THR A 713 -20.37 5.44 26.14
N GLY A 714 -20.65 4.73 27.25
CA GLY A 714 -20.68 5.32 28.58
C GLY A 714 -21.98 5.99 29.05
N LYS A 715 -23.06 6.00 28.25
CA LYS A 715 -24.35 6.58 28.68
C LYS A 715 -24.95 5.78 29.85
N PRO A 716 -25.25 6.40 31.00
CA PRO A 716 -25.90 5.72 32.12
C PRO A 716 -27.32 5.27 31.77
N ALA A 717 -27.73 4.09 32.25
CA ALA A 717 -29.11 3.64 32.10
C ALA A 717 -30.07 4.59 32.83
N ALA A 718 -31.19 4.95 32.21
CA ALA A 718 -32.17 5.85 32.80
C ALA A 718 -32.85 5.20 34.02
N GLY A 719 -32.41 5.60 35.23
CA GLY A 719 -33.07 5.35 36.52
C GLY A 719 -32.70 4.05 37.23
N SER A 720 -31.76 4.12 38.19
CA SER A 720 -31.76 3.22 39.36
C SER A 720 -30.96 3.81 40.53
N SER A 721 -31.68 4.31 41.54
CA SER A 721 -31.24 4.18 42.94
C SER A 721 -31.36 2.71 43.35
N ASP A 722 -30.33 2.19 44.02
CA ASP A 722 -30.21 0.87 44.66
C ASP A 722 -30.33 -0.39 43.75
N MET A 723 -29.26 -1.20 43.81
CA MET A 723 -28.96 -2.52 43.20
C MET A 723 -30.11 -3.56 43.26
N PRO A 724 -30.12 -4.70 42.49
CA PRO A 724 -29.00 -5.37 41.80
C PRO A 724 -29.29 -6.02 40.40
N GLY A 725 -28.23 -6.22 39.58
CA GLY A 725 -28.12 -7.26 38.55
C GLY A 725 -28.99 -7.12 37.29
N SER A 726 -28.43 -6.58 36.21
CA SER A 726 -29.14 -6.53 34.91
C SER A 726 -29.09 -7.88 34.19
N THR A 727 -30.10 -8.69 34.46
CA THR A 727 -30.62 -9.74 33.57
C THR A 727 -31.09 -9.13 32.24
N ILE A 728 -30.64 -9.68 31.11
CA ILE A 728 -31.24 -9.41 29.79
C ILE A 728 -32.68 -9.96 29.78
N THR A 729 -33.68 -9.11 29.57
CA THR A 729 -35.08 -9.51 29.36
C THR A 729 -35.39 -9.70 27.86
N VAL A 730 -35.82 -10.92 27.51
CA VAL A 730 -36.36 -11.31 26.19
C VAL A 730 -37.90 -11.38 26.30
N PRO A 731 -38.69 -10.96 25.29
CA PRO A 731 -40.16 -10.93 25.39
C PRO A 731 -40.77 -12.31 25.64
N ALA A 732 -41.74 -12.34 26.56
CA ALA A 732 -42.36 -13.53 27.12
C ALA A 732 -43.25 -14.25 26.10
N ASN A 733 -42.82 -15.42 25.63
CA ASN A 733 -43.73 -16.47 25.16
C ASN A 733 -43.27 -17.91 25.43
N ASN A 734 -42.18 -18.15 26.19
CA ASN A 734 -41.91 -19.44 26.86
C ASN A 734 -40.81 -19.26 27.94
N PRO A 735 -41.03 -19.51 29.25
CA PRO A 735 -40.19 -18.87 30.28
C PRO A 735 -38.73 -19.32 30.40
N ASP A 736 -38.33 -20.53 30.00
CA ASP A 736 -37.04 -21.11 30.45
C ASP A 736 -36.19 -21.87 29.39
N GLY A 737 -36.52 -21.81 28.09
CA GLY A 737 -35.82 -22.62 27.07
C GLY A 737 -36.11 -24.13 27.18
N SER A 738 -35.29 -25.00 26.57
CA SER A 738 -35.48 -26.46 26.62
C SER A 738 -34.20 -27.26 26.80
N VAL A 739 -34.32 -28.46 27.40
CA VAL A 739 -33.22 -29.44 27.57
C VAL A 739 -33.65 -30.74 26.89
N THR A 740 -32.77 -31.30 26.07
CA THR A 740 -32.96 -32.60 25.44
C THR A 740 -31.71 -33.45 25.64
N VAL A 741 -31.87 -34.78 25.69
CA VAL A 741 -30.76 -35.73 25.78
C VAL A 741 -30.84 -36.63 24.55
N HIS A 742 -29.79 -36.64 23.74
CA HIS A 742 -29.68 -37.47 22.54
C HIS A 742 -28.26 -38.04 22.46
N ASP A 743 -28.13 -39.35 22.27
CA ASP A 743 -26.84 -40.07 22.20
C ASP A 743 -25.85 -39.77 23.35
N GLY A 744 -26.36 -39.51 24.57
CA GLY A 744 -25.54 -39.19 25.73
C GLY A 744 -25.07 -37.73 25.81
N VAL A 745 -25.38 -36.89 24.83
CA VAL A 745 -25.11 -35.44 24.86
C VAL A 745 -26.33 -34.68 25.40
N ILE A 746 -26.09 -33.78 26.35
CA ILE A 746 -27.13 -32.90 26.90
C ILE A 746 -27.17 -31.60 26.09
N THR A 747 -28.28 -31.34 25.42
CA THR A 747 -28.46 -30.14 24.58
C THR A 747 -29.39 -29.14 25.25
N LEU A 748 -28.89 -27.94 25.51
CA LEU A 748 -29.63 -26.78 26.01
C LEU A 748 -29.98 -25.88 24.84
N LYS A 749 -31.24 -25.49 24.73
CA LYS A 749 -31.70 -24.45 23.81
C LYS A 749 -32.09 -23.21 24.62
N PRO A 750 -31.19 -22.23 24.80
CA PRO A 750 -31.48 -21.00 25.53
C PRO A 750 -32.44 -20.11 24.74
N GLN A 751 -33.00 -19.10 25.43
CA GLN A 751 -33.65 -17.99 24.73
C GLN A 751 -32.59 -17.17 24.00
N ALA A 752 -32.93 -16.72 22.81
CA ALA A 752 -32.04 -15.91 22.00
C ALA A 752 -32.79 -14.84 21.21
N ALA A 753 -32.14 -13.70 20.98
CA ALA A 753 -32.66 -12.61 20.16
C ALA A 753 -31.55 -12.05 19.27
N LEU A 754 -31.87 -11.76 18.02
CA LEU A 754 -30.98 -11.06 17.10
C LEU A 754 -31.02 -9.56 17.43
N LYS A 755 -29.88 -8.95 17.72
CA LYS A 755 -29.74 -7.50 17.91
C LYS A 755 -28.47 -7.02 17.21
N GLN A 756 -28.60 -5.98 16.37
CA GLN A 756 -27.46 -5.37 15.67
C GLN A 756 -26.59 -6.41 14.93
N GLY A 757 -27.24 -7.38 14.27
CA GLY A 757 -26.57 -8.46 13.52
C GLY A 757 -25.98 -9.59 14.37
N ARG A 758 -25.95 -9.49 15.71
CA ARG A 758 -25.42 -10.50 16.63
C ARG A 758 -26.53 -11.24 17.37
N MET A 759 -26.33 -12.52 17.64
CA MET A 759 -27.22 -13.30 18.50
C MET A 759 -26.88 -13.05 19.97
N GLN A 760 -27.86 -12.60 20.74
CA GLN A 760 -27.77 -12.54 22.20
C GLN A 760 -28.52 -13.72 22.79
N ALA A 761 -27.84 -14.61 23.51
CA ALA A 761 -28.42 -15.80 24.12
C ALA A 761 -28.21 -15.82 25.63
N VAL A 762 -29.20 -16.30 26.38
CA VAL A 762 -29.13 -16.36 27.84
C VAL A 762 -29.45 -17.77 28.33
N VAL A 763 -28.48 -18.40 28.99
CA VAL A 763 -28.71 -19.63 29.75
C VAL A 763 -29.11 -19.24 31.17
N SER A 764 -30.38 -19.44 31.53
CA SER A 764 -30.82 -19.16 32.90
C SER A 764 -30.25 -20.17 33.90
N ALA A 765 -30.15 -19.78 35.18
CA ALA A 765 -29.72 -20.70 36.24
C ALA A 765 -30.64 -21.94 36.34
N ALA A 766 -31.94 -21.77 36.12
CA ALA A 766 -32.93 -22.85 36.11
C ALA A 766 -32.70 -23.82 34.93
N LEU A 767 -32.44 -23.28 33.73
CA LEU A 767 -32.15 -24.09 32.54
C LEU A 767 -30.87 -24.91 32.72
N LEU A 768 -29.81 -24.30 33.25
CA LEU A 768 -28.54 -24.99 33.53
C LEU A 768 -28.71 -26.08 34.60
N GLN A 769 -29.46 -25.80 35.68
CA GLN A 769 -29.74 -26.80 36.72
C GLN A 769 -30.53 -28.00 36.17
N LYS A 770 -31.53 -27.75 35.32
CA LYS A 770 -32.30 -28.82 34.65
C LYS A 770 -31.41 -29.69 33.75
N ALA A 771 -30.45 -29.09 33.06
CA ALA A 771 -29.48 -29.82 32.25
C ALA A 771 -28.58 -30.72 33.11
N LEU A 772 -28.02 -30.19 34.20
CA LEU A 772 -27.18 -30.97 35.13
C LEU A 772 -27.93 -32.15 35.77
N GLN A 773 -29.22 -31.99 36.08
CA GLN A 773 -30.06 -33.07 36.61
C GLN A 773 -30.36 -34.16 35.58
N SER A 774 -30.34 -33.83 34.29
CA SER A 774 -30.60 -34.78 33.19
C SER A 774 -29.43 -35.75 32.93
N SER A 775 -28.29 -35.55 33.62
CA SER A 775 -27.06 -36.34 33.50
C SER A 775 -27.21 -37.82 33.87
N GLN A 776 -28.18 -38.19 34.71
CA GLN A 776 -28.43 -39.60 35.07
C GLN A 776 -28.87 -40.47 33.88
N ALA A 777 -29.40 -39.86 32.81
CA ALA A 777 -29.85 -40.56 31.60
C ALA A 777 -28.76 -40.70 30.52
N ALA A 778 -27.62 -40.02 30.65
CA ALA A 778 -26.61 -39.87 29.60
C ALA A 778 -25.49 -40.94 29.60
N GLY A 779 -25.30 -41.67 30.71
CA GLY A 779 -24.21 -42.65 30.86
C GLY A 779 -22.82 -42.01 31.04
N GLU A 780 -21.81 -42.81 31.44
CA GLU A 780 -20.46 -42.32 31.80
C GLU A 780 -19.56 -41.86 30.63
N ARG A 781 -20.04 -41.87 29.38
CA ARG A 781 -19.25 -41.38 28.25
C ARG A 781 -19.31 -39.85 28.23
N GLY A 782 -18.15 -39.21 28.47
CA GLY A 782 -17.84 -37.80 28.26
C GLY A 782 -18.96 -36.82 28.63
N ARG A 783 -18.91 -36.21 29.82
CA ARG A 783 -19.89 -35.22 30.29
C ARG A 783 -19.90 -33.96 29.39
N GLN A 784 -20.55 -34.04 28.23
CA GLN A 784 -20.64 -32.95 27.25
C GLN A 784 -22.02 -32.28 27.31
N MET A 785 -21.98 -30.95 27.25
CA MET A 785 -23.15 -30.09 27.29
C MET A 785 -23.15 -29.15 26.09
N MET A 786 -24.03 -29.38 25.12
CA MET A 786 -24.17 -28.54 23.93
C MET A 786 -25.14 -27.38 24.18
N ILE A 787 -24.73 -26.17 23.83
CA ILE A 787 -25.59 -24.98 23.88
C ILE A 787 -26.01 -24.64 22.45
N ASP A 788 -27.18 -25.13 22.04
CA ASP A 788 -27.75 -24.94 20.71
C ASP A 788 -28.57 -23.64 20.68
N VAL A 789 -27.92 -22.54 20.29
CA VAL A 789 -28.56 -21.24 20.14
C VAL A 789 -29.29 -21.16 18.79
N PRO A 790 -30.61 -20.92 18.77
CA PRO A 790 -31.35 -20.84 17.52
C PRO A 790 -30.97 -19.58 16.73
N GLY A 791 -30.89 -19.69 15.40
CA GLY A 791 -30.76 -18.54 14.49
C GLY A 791 -29.33 -18.04 14.23
N LEU A 792 -28.29 -18.80 14.59
CA LEU A 792 -26.87 -18.41 14.45
C LEU A 792 -26.34 -18.29 13.00
N LYS A 793 -27.02 -18.88 12.02
CA LYS A 793 -26.52 -18.92 10.64
C LYS A 793 -26.53 -17.51 10.03
N GLY A 794 -25.37 -17.05 9.55
CA GLY A 794 -25.22 -15.73 8.89
C GLY A 794 -25.20 -14.54 9.85
N THR A 795 -25.05 -14.79 11.16
CA THR A 795 -24.97 -13.71 12.16
C THR A 795 -23.54 -13.26 12.39
N ALA A 796 -23.39 -11.98 12.73
CA ALA A 796 -22.10 -11.36 12.96
C ALA A 796 -21.33 -11.92 14.16
N GLY A 797 -22.03 -12.58 15.07
CA GLY A 797 -21.43 -13.18 16.26
C GLY A 797 -22.47 -13.63 17.28
N LEU A 798 -22.00 -14.17 18.39
CA LEU A 798 -22.81 -14.66 19.51
C LEU A 798 -22.32 -14.02 20.82
N ASP A 799 -23.23 -13.42 21.56
CA ASP A 799 -23.02 -13.04 22.96
C ASP A 799 -23.84 -13.99 23.84
N LEU A 800 -23.17 -14.95 24.46
CA LEU A 800 -23.78 -15.99 25.28
C LEU A 800 -23.58 -15.68 26.77
N GLN A 801 -24.69 -15.45 27.48
CA GLN A 801 -24.68 -15.25 28.92
C GLN A 801 -24.82 -16.58 29.68
N LEU A 802 -23.88 -16.84 30.58
CA LEU A 802 -23.88 -18.00 31.48
C LEU A 802 -24.02 -17.54 32.94
N PRO A 803 -24.84 -18.23 33.76
CA PRO A 803 -25.11 -17.82 35.12
C PRO A 803 -23.95 -18.21 36.03
N MET A 804 -23.39 -17.23 36.73
CA MET A 804 -22.21 -17.46 37.56
C MET A 804 -22.43 -18.46 38.69
N SER A 805 -23.66 -18.51 39.22
CA SER A 805 -24.07 -19.45 40.29
C SER A 805 -24.00 -20.92 39.90
N GLY A 806 -23.93 -21.24 38.60
CA GLY A 806 -23.87 -22.62 38.10
C GLY A 806 -22.50 -23.06 37.57
N LEU A 807 -21.51 -22.17 37.49
CA LEU A 807 -20.23 -22.48 36.83
C LEU A 807 -19.41 -23.54 37.59
N GLN A 808 -19.43 -23.54 38.92
CA GLN A 808 -18.76 -24.57 39.71
C GLN A 808 -19.29 -25.99 39.40
N ALA A 809 -20.61 -26.11 39.13
CA ALA A 809 -21.22 -27.40 38.84
C ALA A 809 -20.85 -27.94 37.43
N LEU A 810 -20.22 -27.12 36.60
CA LEU A 810 -19.66 -27.51 35.31
C LEU A 810 -18.25 -28.09 35.42
N GLU A 811 -17.64 -28.16 36.61
CA GLU A 811 -16.39 -28.89 36.80
C GLU A 811 -16.53 -30.37 36.37
N GLY A 812 -15.64 -30.81 35.49
CA GLY A 812 -15.71 -32.13 34.86
C GLY A 812 -16.70 -32.24 33.69
N TRP A 813 -17.31 -31.13 33.24
CA TRP A 813 -18.08 -31.04 32.00
C TRP A 813 -17.32 -30.30 30.90
N GLU A 814 -17.64 -30.58 29.65
CA GLU A 814 -17.22 -29.79 28.48
C GLU A 814 -18.43 -29.08 27.87
N LEU A 815 -18.32 -27.76 27.69
CA LEU A 815 -19.37 -26.96 27.06
C LEU A 815 -19.08 -26.84 25.57
N VAL A 816 -19.97 -27.38 24.75
CA VAL A 816 -19.90 -27.29 23.28
C VAL A 816 -20.80 -26.15 22.81
N ILE A 817 -20.21 -25.16 22.15
CA ILE A 817 -20.89 -23.93 21.72
C ILE A 817 -20.67 -23.78 20.21
N PRO A 818 -21.63 -24.25 19.39
CA PRO A 818 -21.71 -23.84 17.99
C PRO A 818 -22.07 -22.36 17.93
N SER A 819 -21.34 -21.58 17.13
CA SER A 819 -21.64 -20.16 16.89
C SER A 819 -22.17 -19.90 15.48
N GLY A 820 -22.25 -20.94 14.63
CA GLY A 820 -22.62 -20.84 13.22
C GLY A 820 -21.38 -20.81 12.30
N ALA A 821 -20.37 -20.01 12.63
CA ALA A 821 -19.10 -19.95 11.90
C ALA A 821 -17.95 -20.73 12.57
N ALA A 822 -18.10 -21.03 13.86
CA ALA A 822 -17.14 -21.81 14.63
C ALA A 822 -17.83 -22.75 15.63
N LYS A 823 -17.05 -23.64 16.24
CA LYS A 823 -17.44 -24.48 17.36
C LYS A 823 -16.36 -24.40 18.44
N LEU A 824 -16.76 -24.02 19.65
CA LEU A 824 -15.87 -24.02 20.82
C LEU A 824 -16.26 -25.16 21.75
N THR A 825 -15.27 -25.88 22.26
CA THR A 825 -15.41 -26.85 23.36
C THR A 825 -14.60 -26.36 24.53
N ILE A 826 -15.29 -25.84 25.55
CA ILE A 826 -14.69 -25.19 26.71
C ILE A 826 -14.74 -26.13 27.91
N PRO A 827 -13.59 -26.48 28.53
CA PRO A 827 -13.58 -27.21 29.80
C PRO A 827 -14.26 -26.38 30.89
N GLY A 828 -15.33 -26.89 31.51
CA GLY A 828 -16.07 -26.17 32.54
C GLY A 828 -15.22 -25.81 33.76
N GLN A 829 -14.19 -26.61 34.05
CA GLN A 829 -13.19 -26.30 35.08
C GLN A 829 -12.37 -25.05 34.73
N ALA A 830 -11.97 -24.86 33.48
CA ALA A 830 -11.24 -23.67 33.04
C ALA A 830 -12.12 -22.41 33.15
N LEU A 831 -13.38 -22.53 32.72
CA LEU A 831 -14.37 -21.45 32.82
C LEU A 831 -14.65 -21.06 34.28
N HIS A 832 -14.79 -22.03 35.17
CA HIS A 832 -14.97 -21.76 36.60
C HIS A 832 -13.73 -21.07 37.19
N GLN A 833 -12.51 -21.56 36.91
CA GLN A 833 -11.27 -20.97 37.41
C GLN A 833 -11.05 -19.53 36.93
N ALA A 834 -11.38 -19.22 35.67
CA ALA A 834 -11.30 -17.87 35.11
C ALA A 834 -12.18 -16.84 35.86
N THR A 835 -13.16 -17.31 36.63
CA THR A 835 -14.09 -16.45 37.39
C THR A 835 -13.83 -16.43 38.91
N LYS A 836 -12.82 -17.15 39.41
CA LYS A 836 -12.55 -17.36 40.84
C LYS A 836 -11.86 -16.15 41.50
N GLY A 837 -12.32 -15.73 42.69
CA GLY A 837 -11.66 -14.71 43.52
C GLY A 837 -11.90 -13.25 43.12
N LYS A 838 -12.73 -13.00 42.11
CA LYS A 838 -13.28 -11.67 41.81
C LYS A 838 -14.53 -11.49 42.69
N ASP A 839 -14.71 -10.32 43.30
CA ASP A 839 -15.75 -10.02 44.31
C ASP A 839 -17.16 -9.94 43.68
N ILE A 840 -17.57 -11.07 43.08
CA ILE A 840 -18.81 -11.21 42.33
C ILE A 840 -19.79 -11.87 43.27
N GLN A 841 -20.61 -11.03 43.92
CA GLN A 841 -21.77 -11.51 44.66
C GLN A 841 -22.56 -12.49 43.77
N ALA A 842 -23.10 -13.54 44.38
CA ALA A 842 -23.70 -14.74 43.78
C ALA A 842 -24.93 -14.54 42.85
N LYS A 843 -25.07 -13.36 42.23
CA LYS A 843 -26.14 -12.94 41.32
C LYS A 843 -25.52 -12.18 40.13
N GLY A 844 -25.37 -12.85 39.00
CA GLY A 844 -24.85 -12.23 37.77
C GLY A 844 -24.57 -13.23 36.65
N PHE A 845 -24.25 -12.70 35.47
CA PHE A 845 -23.83 -13.48 34.30
C PHE A 845 -22.40 -13.14 33.93
N ILE A 846 -21.72 -14.11 33.34
CA ILE A 846 -20.59 -13.85 32.45
C ILE A 846 -21.08 -13.89 31.01
N THR A 847 -20.49 -13.08 30.14
CA THR A 847 -20.79 -13.09 28.71
C THR A 847 -19.59 -13.66 27.97
N LEU A 848 -19.78 -14.80 27.30
CA LEU A 848 -18.84 -15.28 26.28
C LEU A 848 -19.23 -14.64 24.95
N SER A 849 -18.38 -13.78 24.42
CA SER A 849 -18.59 -13.10 23.15
C SER A 849 -17.73 -13.72 22.06
N LEU A 850 -18.37 -14.13 20.96
CA LEU A 850 -17.77 -14.70 19.76
C LEU A 850 -18.06 -13.75 18.60
N ASP A 851 -17.04 -13.19 17.98
CA ASP A 851 -17.17 -12.31 16.82
C ASP A 851 -16.64 -13.02 15.57
N HIS A 852 -17.44 -13.01 14.50
CA HIS A 852 -17.08 -13.63 13.22
C HIS A 852 -16.66 -12.62 12.15
N HIS A 853 -16.88 -11.32 12.38
CA HIS A 853 -16.41 -10.24 11.51
C HIS A 853 -15.30 -9.48 12.21
N VAL A 854 -14.14 -10.14 12.31
CA VAL A 854 -12.97 -9.54 12.92
C VAL A 854 -12.12 -8.88 11.83
N SER A 855 -12.19 -7.56 11.76
CA SER A 855 -11.24 -6.75 11.02
C SER A 855 -9.86 -6.83 11.65
N LEU A 856 -8.85 -7.17 10.85
CA LEU A 856 -7.46 -7.29 11.28
C LEU A 856 -6.74 -5.98 10.94
N ARG A 857 -6.02 -5.38 11.91
CA ARG A 857 -5.35 -4.08 11.77
C ARG A 857 -4.49 -3.99 10.48
N PRO A 858 -4.45 -2.81 9.81
CA PRO A 858 -3.48 -2.52 8.76
C PRO A 858 -2.03 -2.58 9.29
N GLY A 859 -1.10 -3.15 8.52
CA GLY A 859 0.34 -3.21 8.88
C GLY A 859 0.85 -4.55 9.44
N MET A 860 -0.01 -5.58 9.52
CA MET A 860 0.45 -6.94 9.82
C MET A 860 1.24 -7.49 8.63
N SER A 861 2.58 -7.52 8.72
CA SER A 861 3.44 -8.23 7.76
C SER A 861 3.27 -9.73 7.95
N MET A 862 2.19 -10.20 7.40
CA MET A 862 2.10 -11.53 6.88
C MET A 862 1.51 -11.38 5.49
N THR A 863 2.02 -12.15 4.54
CA THR A 863 1.34 -12.44 3.27
C THR A 863 -0.17 -12.40 3.53
N PRO A 864 -0.92 -11.48 2.89
CA PRO A 864 -2.30 -11.20 3.29
C PRO A 864 -3.02 -12.54 3.37
N LEU A 865 -3.84 -12.72 4.41
CA LEU A 865 -4.87 -13.75 4.40
C LEU A 865 -5.57 -13.64 3.02
N PRO A 866 -5.28 -14.53 2.06
CA PRO A 866 -5.91 -14.57 0.75
C PRO A 866 -7.40 -14.80 0.93
N GLY A 867 -8.21 -13.83 0.52
CA GLY A 867 -9.66 -13.94 0.45
C GLY A 867 -10.38 -13.81 1.79
N ASN A 868 -11.70 -13.85 1.69
CA ASN A 868 -12.72 -13.75 2.74
C ASN A 868 -12.60 -14.87 3.81
N ARG A 869 -11.42 -15.08 4.39
CA ARG A 869 -11.13 -16.18 5.29
C ARG A 869 -11.68 -15.90 6.68
N PRO A 870 -12.31 -16.89 7.31
CA PRO A 870 -12.99 -16.70 8.57
C PRO A 870 -12.00 -16.35 9.67
N ALA A 871 -12.32 -15.30 10.43
CA ALA A 871 -11.67 -14.93 11.66
C ALA A 871 -12.66 -15.05 12.82
N LEU A 872 -12.15 -15.35 14.01
CA LEU A 872 -12.91 -15.53 15.22
C LEU A 872 -12.24 -14.75 16.35
N ARG A 873 -12.95 -13.81 16.96
CA ARG A 873 -12.53 -13.17 18.21
C ARG A 873 -13.33 -13.75 19.35
N VAL A 874 -12.65 -14.23 20.38
CA VAL A 874 -13.26 -14.80 21.57
C VAL A 874 -12.91 -13.92 22.76
N SER A 875 -13.93 -13.44 23.47
CA SER A 875 -13.79 -12.59 24.65
C SER A 875 -14.67 -13.13 25.78
N LEU A 876 -14.20 -12.98 27.03
CA LEU A 876 -14.97 -13.31 28.22
C LEU A 876 -15.18 -12.04 29.03
N LEU A 877 -16.42 -11.71 29.36
CA LEU A 877 -16.78 -10.47 30.05
C LEU A 877 -17.60 -10.74 31.31
N HIS A 878 -17.47 -9.84 32.29
CA HIS A 878 -18.40 -9.68 33.41
C HIS A 878 -18.90 -8.23 33.44
N GLY A 879 -20.18 -8.02 33.13
CA GLY A 879 -20.65 -6.69 32.74
C GLY A 879 -19.88 -6.19 31.52
N ASP A 880 -19.30 -5.00 31.61
CA ASP A 880 -18.46 -4.40 30.57
C ASP A 880 -16.95 -4.67 30.76
N THR A 881 -16.58 -5.45 31.79
CA THR A 881 -15.17 -5.72 32.12
C THR A 881 -14.70 -7.02 31.46
N LEU A 882 -13.60 -6.95 30.71
CA LEU A 882 -12.91 -8.12 30.16
C LEU A 882 -12.27 -8.96 31.28
N LEU A 883 -12.52 -10.26 31.30
CA LEU A 883 -11.89 -11.20 32.21
C LEU A 883 -10.67 -11.84 31.53
N PRO A 884 -9.49 -11.89 32.20
CA PRO A 884 -8.32 -12.58 31.67
C PRO A 884 -8.54 -14.09 31.61
N TRP A 885 -7.85 -14.76 30.69
CA TRP A 885 -7.88 -16.22 30.56
C TRP A 885 -6.51 -16.82 30.83
N ASP A 886 -6.25 -17.11 32.10
CA ASP A 886 -4.97 -17.63 32.57
C ASP A 886 -4.98 -19.17 32.70
N GLN A 887 -5.61 -19.86 31.74
CA GLN A 887 -5.88 -21.31 31.79
C GLN A 887 -5.15 -22.08 30.69
N ALA A 888 -3.88 -21.74 30.42
CA ALA A 888 -3.11 -22.31 29.31
C ALA A 888 -2.97 -23.85 29.34
N GLY A 889 -3.05 -24.47 30.52
CA GLY A 889 -3.05 -25.93 30.71
C GLY A 889 -4.39 -26.62 30.44
N MET A 890 -5.47 -25.85 30.22
CA MET A 890 -6.81 -26.35 29.89
C MET A 890 -7.35 -25.58 28.67
N PRO A 891 -6.75 -25.77 27.48
CA PRO A 891 -7.09 -24.99 26.30
C PRO A 891 -8.52 -25.25 25.84
N ILE A 892 -9.14 -24.25 25.23
CA ILE A 892 -10.42 -24.38 24.53
C ILE A 892 -10.13 -25.09 23.20
N GLN A 893 -10.84 -26.19 22.91
CA GLN A 893 -10.75 -26.78 21.57
C GLN A 893 -11.66 -25.99 20.62
N THR A 894 -11.10 -25.50 19.52
CA THR A 894 -11.79 -24.60 18.61
C THR A 894 -11.75 -25.15 17.20
N GLU A 895 -12.88 -25.08 16.51
CA GLU A 895 -13.01 -25.38 15.09
C GLU A 895 -13.58 -24.15 14.39
N ILE A 896 -12.87 -23.61 13.41
CA ILE A 896 -13.39 -22.54 12.54
C ILE A 896 -13.76 -23.20 11.21
N PHE A 897 -15.02 -23.11 10.80
CA PHE A 897 -15.49 -23.73 9.56
C PHE A 897 -14.87 -23.02 8.36
N TYR A 898 -14.28 -23.79 7.46
CA TYR A 898 -13.55 -23.29 6.30
C TYR A 898 -13.62 -24.27 5.14
N THR A 899 -13.95 -23.76 3.95
CA THR A 899 -13.90 -24.51 2.70
C THR A 899 -12.68 -24.05 1.91
N PRO A 900 -11.66 -24.92 1.74
CA PRO A 900 -10.46 -24.59 0.98
C PRO A 900 -10.76 -24.29 -0.49
N SER A 901 -9.97 -23.41 -1.09
CA SER A 901 -9.94 -23.27 -2.55
C SER A 901 -9.38 -24.52 -3.22
N ALA A 902 -9.54 -24.65 -4.55
CA ALA A 902 -9.00 -25.78 -5.29
C ALA A 902 -7.46 -25.91 -5.17
N ALA A 903 -6.75 -24.79 -5.08
CA ALA A 903 -5.30 -24.78 -4.87
C ALA A 903 -4.91 -25.27 -3.46
N GLU A 904 -5.66 -24.84 -2.45
CA GLU A 904 -5.44 -25.22 -1.05
C GLU A 904 -5.85 -26.66 -0.76
N ALA A 905 -6.86 -27.18 -1.44
CA ALA A 905 -7.32 -28.56 -1.29
C ALA A 905 -6.22 -29.58 -1.62
N ASN A 906 -5.24 -29.22 -2.46
CA ASN A 906 -4.07 -30.05 -2.76
C ASN A 906 -2.95 -29.93 -1.73
N HIS A 907 -3.05 -28.96 -0.81
CA HIS A 907 -2.01 -28.59 0.17
C HIS A 907 -2.62 -28.25 1.53
N GLN A 908 -3.58 -29.06 1.99
CA GLN A 908 -4.35 -28.80 3.21
C GLN A 908 -3.48 -28.67 4.46
N GLU A 909 -2.29 -29.28 4.46
CA GLU A 909 -1.32 -29.18 5.55
C GLU A 909 -0.77 -27.76 5.78
N GLN A 910 -0.90 -26.88 4.79
CA GLN A 910 -0.47 -25.48 4.85
C GLN A 910 -1.59 -24.53 5.30
N ILE A 911 -2.81 -25.06 5.49
CA ILE A 911 -3.92 -24.33 6.10
C ILE A 911 -3.73 -24.35 7.62
N VAL A 912 -3.53 -23.17 8.22
CA VAL A 912 -3.19 -22.99 9.64
C VAL A 912 -4.03 -21.87 10.25
N VAL A 913 -4.00 -21.73 11.57
CA VAL A 913 -4.60 -20.59 12.28
C VAL A 913 -3.50 -19.73 12.86
N TRP A 914 -3.63 -18.41 12.77
CA TRP A 914 -2.77 -17.47 13.48
C TRP A 914 -3.54 -16.77 14.59
N HIS A 915 -2.89 -16.62 15.73
CA HIS A 915 -3.35 -15.83 16.86
C HIS A 915 -2.75 -14.43 16.77
N MET A 916 -3.59 -13.41 16.93
CA MET A 916 -3.17 -12.01 16.97
C MET A 916 -3.08 -11.57 18.43
N ASP A 917 -1.91 -11.11 18.86
CA ASP A 917 -1.78 -10.52 20.19
C ASP A 917 -2.41 -9.11 20.27
N ASP A 918 -2.39 -8.49 21.44
CA ASP A 918 -2.99 -7.16 21.67
C ASP A 918 -2.34 -6.02 20.85
N GLN A 919 -1.11 -6.26 20.36
CA GLN A 919 -0.39 -5.36 19.45
C GLN A 919 -0.68 -5.66 17.98
N GLY A 920 -1.39 -6.76 17.69
CA GLY A 920 -1.71 -7.21 16.36
C GLY A 920 -0.59 -8.02 15.70
N VAL A 921 0.37 -8.55 16.48
CA VAL A 921 1.43 -9.39 15.92
C VAL A 921 0.89 -10.82 15.69
N PRO A 922 0.91 -11.33 14.44
CA PRO A 922 0.45 -12.67 14.13
C PRO A 922 1.45 -13.73 14.60
N THR A 923 0.96 -14.72 15.34
CA THR A 923 1.73 -15.89 15.78
C THR A 923 1.05 -17.18 15.30
N PRO A 924 1.76 -18.08 14.60
CA PRO A 924 1.18 -19.34 14.18
C PRO A 924 0.73 -20.20 15.35
N VAL A 925 -0.52 -20.66 15.32
CA VAL A 925 -1.04 -21.61 16.29
C VAL A 925 -0.57 -23.00 15.85
N VAL A 926 0.45 -23.52 16.51
CA VAL A 926 1.12 -24.77 16.12
C VAL A 926 0.15 -25.97 16.12
N SER A 927 -0.84 -25.99 17.01
CA SER A 927 -1.86 -27.05 17.09
C SER A 927 -2.89 -27.05 15.95
N SER A 928 -2.87 -26.03 15.08
CA SER A 928 -3.86 -25.86 14.01
C SER A 928 -3.73 -26.92 12.92
N ARG A 929 -4.84 -27.59 12.58
CA ARG A 929 -4.94 -28.61 11.53
C ARG A 929 -6.26 -28.50 10.78
N TYR A 930 -6.21 -28.57 9.46
CA TYR A 930 -7.41 -28.69 8.65
C TYR A 930 -7.97 -30.11 8.75
N ASP A 931 -9.29 -30.22 8.93
CA ASP A 931 -10.00 -31.49 8.92
C ASP A 931 -11.12 -31.45 7.86
N ASP A 932 -10.89 -32.24 6.81
CA ASP A 932 -11.74 -32.35 5.64
C ASP A 932 -13.14 -32.92 5.96
N SER A 933 -13.25 -33.82 6.96
CA SER A 933 -14.52 -34.44 7.34
C SER A 933 -15.51 -33.44 7.95
N THR A 934 -14.97 -32.44 8.65
CA THR A 934 -15.76 -31.36 9.26
C THR A 934 -15.71 -30.05 8.49
N GLN A 935 -14.90 -29.97 7.42
CA GLN A 935 -14.63 -28.73 6.69
C GLN A 935 -14.26 -27.59 7.65
N ALA A 936 -13.28 -27.85 8.54
CA ALA A 936 -12.92 -26.90 9.59
C ALA A 936 -11.43 -26.96 9.91
N VAL A 937 -10.86 -25.83 10.33
CA VAL A 937 -9.52 -25.79 10.93
C VAL A 937 -9.67 -25.93 12.44
N ARG A 938 -9.13 -27.01 13.00
CA ARG A 938 -9.17 -27.34 14.43
C ARG A 938 -7.88 -26.94 15.11
N PHE A 939 -7.96 -26.33 16.29
CA PHE A 939 -6.79 -25.95 17.09
C PHE A 939 -7.13 -25.86 18.57
N SER A 940 -6.09 -25.83 19.39
CA SER A 940 -6.19 -25.61 20.84
C SER A 940 -5.89 -24.15 21.18
N MET A 941 -6.92 -23.43 21.59
CA MET A 941 -6.89 -22.03 22.01
C MET A 941 -6.45 -21.94 23.48
N LYS A 942 -5.21 -21.48 23.72
CA LYS A 942 -4.63 -21.31 25.07
C LYS A 942 -4.90 -19.93 25.67
N LYS A 943 -5.18 -18.92 24.84
CA LYS A 943 -5.47 -17.54 25.22
C LYS A 943 -6.74 -17.05 24.52
N LEU A 944 -7.50 -16.18 25.15
CA LEU A 944 -8.56 -15.46 24.45
C LEU A 944 -7.96 -14.39 23.54
N GLY A 945 -8.67 -13.98 22.50
CA GLY A 945 -8.14 -13.09 21.47
C GLY A 945 -8.70 -13.36 20.09
N THR A 946 -8.01 -12.86 19.07
CA THR A 946 -8.39 -13.01 17.66
C THR A 946 -7.61 -14.13 16.99
N TYR A 947 -8.32 -14.99 16.26
CA TYR A 947 -7.78 -16.13 15.54
C TYR A 947 -8.25 -16.10 14.09
N ALA A 948 -7.35 -16.22 13.12
CA ALA A 948 -7.68 -16.17 11.70
C ALA A 948 -7.17 -17.39 10.95
N VAL A 949 -8.01 -17.97 10.08
CA VAL A 949 -7.62 -19.08 9.19
C VAL A 949 -6.77 -18.55 8.03
N THR A 950 -5.59 -19.11 7.84
CA THR A 950 -4.64 -18.74 6.77
C THR A 950 -4.11 -19.96 6.00
N TYR A 951 -3.36 -19.69 4.94
CA TYR A 951 -2.72 -20.63 4.03
C TYR A 951 -1.30 -20.11 3.88
N ALA A 952 -0.41 -20.67 4.69
CA ALA A 952 0.94 -20.16 4.86
C ALA A 952 1.90 -20.89 3.93
N ALA A 953 1.76 -20.64 2.62
CA ALA A 953 2.62 -21.25 1.61
C ALA A 953 4.09 -20.82 1.76
N LYS A 954 5.00 -21.79 1.65
CA LYS A 954 6.46 -21.58 1.72
C LYS A 954 7.11 -22.17 0.47
N PRO A 955 7.47 -21.35 -0.53
CA PRO A 955 7.94 -21.84 -1.83
C PRO A 955 9.43 -22.23 -1.78
N PHE A 956 9.77 -23.29 -1.04
CA PHE A 956 11.13 -23.80 -1.00
C PHE A 956 11.45 -24.62 -2.25
N ALA A 957 12.12 -24.01 -3.22
CA ALA A 957 12.36 -24.62 -4.54
C ALA A 957 13.17 -25.93 -4.46
N ASP A 958 14.07 -26.05 -3.47
CA ASP A 958 14.97 -27.18 -3.28
C ASP A 958 14.32 -28.40 -2.61
N VAL A 959 13.13 -28.25 -2.03
CA VAL A 959 12.38 -29.35 -1.38
C VAL A 959 11.84 -30.35 -2.41
N THR A 960 11.62 -29.92 -3.65
CA THR A 960 11.23 -30.79 -4.78
C THR A 960 12.22 -31.95 -5.04
N ARG A 961 13.47 -31.81 -4.58
CA ARG A 961 14.50 -32.87 -4.65
C ARG A 961 14.33 -33.97 -3.60
N VAL A 962 13.47 -33.76 -2.61
CA VAL A 962 13.12 -34.72 -1.55
C VAL A 962 11.59 -34.88 -1.41
N PRO A 963 10.87 -35.39 -2.43
CA PRO A 963 9.39 -35.45 -2.41
C PRO A 963 8.82 -36.19 -1.18
N TRP A 964 9.57 -37.15 -0.62
CA TRP A 964 9.17 -37.89 0.59
C TRP A 964 9.11 -37.03 1.86
N ALA A 965 9.74 -35.85 1.88
CA ALA A 965 9.76 -34.91 3.00
C ALA A 965 8.93 -33.65 2.73
N GLU A 966 8.49 -33.43 1.50
CA GLU A 966 7.91 -32.16 1.04
C GLU A 966 6.72 -31.71 1.88
N GLN A 967 5.73 -32.58 2.05
CA GLN A 967 4.56 -32.30 2.87
C GLN A 967 4.94 -31.93 4.31
N ALA A 968 5.88 -32.67 4.92
CA ALA A 968 6.31 -32.43 6.28
C ALA A 968 7.05 -31.09 6.42
N VAL A 969 7.87 -30.73 5.43
CA VAL A 969 8.57 -29.44 5.40
C VAL A 969 7.55 -28.30 5.29
N HIS A 970 6.64 -28.35 4.32
CA HIS A 970 5.64 -27.29 4.16
C HIS A 970 4.72 -27.16 5.37
N ALA A 971 4.25 -28.29 5.94
CA ALA A 971 3.39 -28.30 7.13
C ALA A 971 4.07 -27.66 8.36
N MET A 972 5.32 -28.04 8.64
CA MET A 972 6.04 -27.51 9.80
C MET A 972 6.47 -26.05 9.59
N ALA A 973 6.76 -25.65 8.35
CA ALA A 973 7.12 -24.28 8.03
C ALA A 973 5.91 -23.33 8.08
N ALA A 974 4.74 -23.78 7.64
CA ALA A 974 3.47 -23.05 7.75
C ALA A 974 3.12 -22.70 9.22
N ARG A 975 3.54 -23.55 10.17
CA ARG A 975 3.34 -23.40 11.62
C ARG A 975 4.50 -22.66 12.32
N GLY A 976 5.48 -22.15 11.58
CA GLY A 976 6.64 -21.47 12.14
C GLY A 976 7.58 -22.36 12.98
N VAL A 977 7.38 -23.68 12.97
CA VAL A 977 8.21 -24.63 13.73
C VAL A 977 9.60 -24.69 13.10
N ILE A 978 9.67 -24.91 11.78
CA ILE A 978 10.90 -24.90 11.00
C ILE A 978 10.98 -23.65 10.11
N GLN A 979 12.19 -23.23 9.77
CA GLN A 979 12.47 -22.10 8.89
C GLN A 979 13.45 -22.52 7.79
N GLY A 980 13.35 -21.87 6.62
CA GLY A 980 14.33 -22.02 5.54
C GLY A 980 15.69 -21.44 5.92
N THR A 981 16.73 -21.84 5.20
CA THR A 981 18.05 -21.18 5.29
C THR A 981 18.04 -19.84 4.55
N THR A 982 17.13 -19.68 3.59
CA THR A 982 16.74 -18.40 2.95
C THR A 982 15.22 -18.39 2.77
N PRO A 983 14.60 -17.28 2.31
CA PRO A 983 13.16 -17.25 2.02
C PRO A 983 12.68 -18.30 0.99
N GLN A 984 13.55 -18.75 0.06
CA GLN A 984 13.21 -19.69 -1.02
C GLN A 984 13.97 -21.03 -0.94
N THR A 985 14.76 -21.26 0.12
CA THR A 985 15.62 -22.45 0.24
C THR A 985 15.50 -23.05 1.64
N PHE A 986 15.22 -24.36 1.72
CA PHE A 986 15.14 -25.09 2.99
C PHE A 986 16.45 -25.78 3.39
N SER A 987 17.29 -26.13 2.41
CA SER A 987 18.50 -26.94 2.53
C SER A 987 18.24 -28.32 3.16
N PRO A 988 17.43 -29.19 2.52
CA PRO A 988 16.97 -30.46 3.09
C PRO A 988 18.10 -31.44 3.42
N GLY A 989 19.25 -31.31 2.76
CA GLY A 989 20.41 -32.19 2.91
C GLY A 989 21.35 -31.82 4.07
N ASP A 990 21.25 -30.62 4.64
CA ASP A 990 22.19 -30.21 5.69
C ASP A 990 21.95 -31.01 6.96
N THR A 991 23.04 -31.17 7.72
CA THR A 991 23.03 -31.92 8.97
C THR A 991 22.38 -31.12 10.09
N MET A 992 21.48 -31.75 10.84
CA MET A 992 20.81 -31.16 12.00
C MET A 992 21.73 -31.21 13.23
N THR A 993 21.78 -30.13 14.00
CA THR A 993 22.52 -30.07 15.27
C THR A 993 21.63 -30.49 16.45
N ARG A 994 22.25 -30.86 17.57
CA ARG A 994 21.51 -31.20 18.81
C ARG A 994 20.71 -30.03 19.35
N ALA A 995 21.28 -28.82 19.37
CA ALA A 995 20.58 -27.62 19.79
C ALA A 995 19.43 -27.27 18.83
N GLY A 996 19.69 -27.35 17.51
CA GLY A 996 18.67 -27.10 16.49
C GLY A 996 17.44 -27.98 16.70
N PHE A 997 17.63 -29.29 16.84
CA PHE A 997 16.49 -30.21 17.04
C PHE A 997 15.78 -30.03 18.38
N ALA A 998 16.51 -29.74 19.47
CA ALA A 998 15.89 -29.43 20.77
C ALA A 998 14.96 -28.20 20.66
N ALA A 999 15.43 -27.14 19.98
CA ALA A 999 14.64 -25.94 19.77
C ALA A 999 13.37 -26.20 18.95
N LEU A 1000 13.48 -27.02 17.89
CA LEU A 1000 12.32 -27.40 17.08
C LEU A 1000 11.28 -28.19 17.89
N LEU A 1001 11.70 -29.09 18.78
CA LEU A 1001 10.78 -29.83 19.67
C LEU A 1001 10.06 -28.90 20.65
N VAL A 1002 10.77 -27.94 21.25
CA VAL A 1002 10.15 -26.96 22.16
C VAL A 1002 9.11 -26.10 21.44
N ARG A 1003 9.45 -25.58 20.25
CA ARG A 1003 8.52 -24.80 19.42
C ARG A 1003 7.30 -25.62 19.01
N MET A 1004 7.49 -26.87 18.59
CA MET A 1004 6.42 -27.78 18.19
C MET A 1004 5.44 -28.08 19.34
N LEU A 1005 5.92 -28.18 20.57
CA LEU A 1005 5.06 -28.39 21.75
C LEU A 1005 4.32 -27.12 22.19
N ASP A 1006 4.66 -25.95 21.63
CA ASP A 1006 4.03 -24.66 21.91
C ASP A 1006 3.98 -24.35 23.43
N ILE A 1007 5.09 -24.65 24.11
CA ILE A 1007 5.28 -24.40 25.54
C ILE A 1007 5.94 -23.03 25.69
N PRO A 1008 5.37 -22.07 26.47
CA PRO A 1008 5.97 -20.77 26.68
C PRO A 1008 7.36 -20.91 27.30
N ALA A 1009 8.38 -20.25 26.74
CA ALA A 1009 9.65 -20.08 27.42
C ALA A 1009 9.41 -19.14 28.61
N ALA A 1010 9.35 -19.66 29.84
CA ALA A 1010 9.19 -18.87 31.06
C ALA A 1010 10.54 -18.73 31.80
N ASP A 1011 10.64 -17.72 32.66
CA ASP A 1011 11.85 -17.23 33.34
C ASP A 1011 12.73 -18.33 34.00
N LEU A 1012 13.89 -18.60 33.38
CA LEU A 1012 14.79 -19.71 33.74
C LEU A 1012 15.90 -19.27 34.71
N SER A 1013 15.52 -19.00 35.96
CA SER A 1013 16.51 -18.84 37.02
C SER A 1013 16.99 -20.20 37.57
N GLY A 1014 18.08 -20.74 36.99
CA GLY A 1014 19.06 -21.49 37.81
C GLY A 1014 19.65 -22.82 37.30
N ARG A 1015 19.36 -23.32 36.09
CA ARG A 1015 20.04 -24.51 35.55
C ARG A 1015 20.47 -24.31 34.10
N SER A 1016 21.77 -24.37 33.84
CA SER A 1016 22.37 -24.25 32.50
C SER A 1016 23.54 -25.21 32.37
N PHE A 1017 23.80 -25.70 31.16
CA PHE A 1017 25.02 -26.47 30.86
C PHE A 1017 26.24 -25.56 30.80
N SER A 1018 27.43 -26.09 31.09
CA SER A 1018 28.67 -25.29 31.05
C SER A 1018 29.00 -24.75 29.66
N ASP A 1019 28.47 -25.37 28.61
CA ASP A 1019 28.63 -24.99 27.20
C ASP A 1019 27.33 -24.45 26.57
N ALA A 1020 26.33 -24.10 27.37
CA ALA A 1020 25.05 -23.58 26.86
C ALA A 1020 25.21 -22.29 26.04
N ALA A 1021 26.21 -21.46 26.36
CA ALA A 1021 26.55 -20.26 25.59
C ALA A 1021 26.92 -20.57 24.12
N ALA A 1022 27.41 -21.78 23.83
CA ALA A 1022 27.74 -22.18 22.47
C ALA A 1022 26.50 -22.44 21.58
N ALA A 1023 25.28 -22.47 22.15
CA ALA A 1023 24.03 -22.56 21.38
C ALA A 1023 23.58 -21.21 20.76
N ASN A 1024 24.31 -20.12 21.05
CA ASN A 1024 24.09 -18.78 20.52
C ASN A 1024 22.59 -18.36 20.57
N ALA A 1025 21.97 -18.10 19.41
CA ALA A 1025 20.59 -17.65 19.29
C ALA A 1025 19.51 -18.64 19.78
N LEU A 1026 19.86 -19.89 20.10
CA LEU A 1026 18.92 -20.94 20.55
C LEU A 1026 19.00 -21.22 22.07
N GLN A 1027 19.68 -20.35 22.83
CA GLN A 1027 19.93 -20.58 24.25
C GLN A 1027 18.63 -20.71 25.07
N ALA A 1028 17.61 -19.91 24.76
CA ALA A 1028 16.33 -19.92 25.46
C ALA A 1028 15.61 -21.27 25.29
N GLU A 1029 15.53 -21.79 24.06
CA GLU A 1029 14.88 -23.06 23.80
C GLU A 1029 15.66 -24.26 24.32
N VAL A 1030 17.00 -24.21 24.28
CA VAL A 1030 17.84 -25.26 24.90
C VAL A 1030 17.61 -25.31 26.40
N ALA A 1031 17.52 -24.15 27.06
CA ALA A 1031 17.29 -24.09 28.49
C ALA A 1031 15.86 -24.56 28.86
N ALA A 1032 14.85 -24.21 28.07
CA ALA A 1032 13.49 -24.75 28.21
C ALA A 1032 13.45 -26.27 28.00
N ALA A 1033 14.16 -26.79 26.99
CA ALA A 1033 14.28 -28.22 26.75
C ALA A 1033 14.93 -28.97 27.94
N LEU A 1034 15.88 -28.34 28.64
CA LEU A 1034 16.48 -28.90 29.85
C LEU A 1034 15.48 -28.95 31.01
N GLU A 1035 14.76 -27.85 31.24
CA GLU A 1035 13.75 -27.78 32.30
C GLU A 1035 12.64 -28.82 32.11
N LEU A 1036 12.18 -28.98 30.87
CA LEU A 1036 11.18 -29.98 30.47
C LEU A 1036 11.72 -31.41 30.47
N GLY A 1037 13.02 -31.61 30.73
CA GLY A 1037 13.66 -32.92 30.72
C GLY A 1037 13.78 -33.55 29.33
N ILE A 1038 13.61 -32.77 28.26
CA ILE A 1038 13.82 -33.19 26.86
C ILE A 1038 15.29 -33.53 26.64
N ILE A 1039 16.18 -32.71 27.21
CA ILE A 1039 17.63 -32.91 27.18
C ILE A 1039 18.20 -33.07 28.59
N SER A 1040 19.29 -33.82 28.71
CA SER A 1040 19.94 -34.12 30.01
C SER A 1040 21.46 -33.91 30.01
N GLY A 1041 22.05 -33.53 28.86
CA GLY A 1041 23.50 -33.39 28.69
C GLY A 1041 24.30 -34.68 28.86
N TYR A 1042 25.61 -34.52 28.96
CA TYR A 1042 26.60 -35.56 29.19
C TYR A 1042 27.10 -35.52 30.64
N ALA A 1043 27.74 -36.61 31.09
CA ALA A 1043 28.24 -36.74 32.46
C ALA A 1043 29.33 -35.71 32.84
N ASP A 1044 29.96 -35.08 31.84
CA ASP A 1044 30.94 -33.99 32.00
C ASP A 1044 30.28 -32.61 32.22
N GLY A 1045 28.95 -32.54 32.27
CA GLY A 1045 28.21 -31.28 32.46
C GLY A 1045 27.94 -30.49 31.17
N THR A 1046 28.33 -31.03 30.00
CA THR A 1046 28.14 -30.39 28.69
C THR A 1046 26.88 -30.88 27.96
N PHE A 1047 26.33 -30.10 27.03
CA PHE A 1047 25.24 -30.51 26.12
C PHE A 1047 25.71 -30.76 24.69
N ARG A 1048 26.77 -30.08 24.26
CA ARG A 1048 27.38 -30.09 22.93
C ARG A 1048 26.40 -29.61 21.85
N PRO A 1049 25.99 -28.32 21.90
CA PRO A 1049 24.89 -27.80 21.08
C PRO A 1049 25.13 -27.94 19.57
N GLU A 1050 26.34 -27.64 19.09
CA GLU A 1050 26.73 -27.68 17.68
C GLU A 1050 27.07 -29.08 17.16
N GLN A 1051 27.07 -30.10 18.02
CA GLN A 1051 27.38 -31.45 17.58
C GLN A 1051 26.26 -31.97 16.64
N PRO A 1052 26.63 -32.53 15.48
CA PRO A 1052 25.68 -33.23 14.60
C PRO A 1052 24.84 -34.28 15.32
N LEU A 1053 23.53 -34.23 15.10
CA LEU A 1053 22.56 -35.08 15.76
C LEU A 1053 22.54 -36.47 15.13
N LYS A 1054 22.75 -37.51 15.95
CA LYS A 1054 22.57 -38.91 15.52
C LYS A 1054 21.10 -39.31 15.61
N ARG A 1055 20.68 -40.23 14.74
CA ARG A 1055 19.30 -40.76 14.72
C ARG A 1055 18.87 -41.37 16.05
N GLN A 1056 19.77 -42.05 16.77
CA GLN A 1056 19.42 -42.60 18.10
C GLN A 1056 19.19 -41.52 19.16
N ASP A 1057 19.92 -40.41 19.08
CA ASP A 1057 19.77 -39.28 20.03
C ASP A 1057 18.47 -38.53 19.75
N MET A 1058 18.12 -38.37 18.47
CA MET A 1058 16.81 -37.86 18.06
C MET A 1058 15.67 -38.65 18.69
N MET A 1059 15.70 -39.99 18.62
CA MET A 1059 14.61 -40.83 19.16
C MET A 1059 14.41 -40.61 20.66
N VAL A 1060 15.51 -40.46 21.40
CA VAL A 1060 15.47 -40.17 22.84
C VAL A 1060 14.86 -38.80 23.11
N MET A 1061 15.30 -37.77 22.39
CA MET A 1061 14.77 -36.41 22.53
C MET A 1061 13.29 -36.33 22.17
N ALA A 1062 12.86 -37.00 21.09
CA ALA A 1062 11.48 -37.05 20.65
C ALA A 1062 10.55 -37.73 21.66
N VAL A 1063 10.93 -38.89 22.22
CA VAL A 1063 10.12 -39.59 23.26
C VAL A 1063 10.01 -38.75 24.53
N ARG A 1064 11.09 -38.07 24.93
CA ARG A 1064 11.04 -37.18 26.09
C ARG A 1064 10.16 -35.96 25.84
N ALA A 1065 10.23 -35.37 24.64
CA ALA A 1065 9.35 -34.29 24.24
C ALA A 1065 7.87 -34.71 24.24
N LEU A 1066 7.54 -35.88 23.70
CA LEU A 1066 6.18 -36.44 23.76
C LEU A 1066 5.68 -36.60 25.20
N LYS A 1067 6.51 -37.15 26.10
CA LYS A 1067 6.17 -37.27 27.53
C LYS A 1067 5.99 -35.91 28.19
N ALA A 1068 6.87 -34.95 27.90
CA ALA A 1068 6.78 -33.58 28.41
C ALA A 1068 5.52 -32.85 27.93
N GLY A 1069 5.09 -33.13 26.69
CA GLY A 1069 3.82 -32.66 26.13
C GLY A 1069 2.57 -33.38 26.65
N GLY A 1070 2.71 -34.28 27.64
CA GLY A 1070 1.59 -35.00 28.26
C GLY A 1070 1.00 -36.13 27.41
N LYS A 1071 1.66 -36.56 26.33
CA LYS A 1071 1.19 -37.68 25.51
C LYS A 1071 1.39 -39.01 26.23
N THR A 1072 0.36 -39.85 26.20
CA THR A 1072 0.45 -41.25 26.64
C THR A 1072 1.05 -42.06 25.50
N LEU A 1073 2.14 -42.77 25.76
CA LEU A 1073 2.85 -43.59 24.77
C LEU A 1073 2.63 -45.07 25.08
N GLY A 1074 2.53 -45.87 24.03
CA GLY A 1074 2.41 -47.32 24.10
C GLY A 1074 3.68 -48.00 24.59
N GLU A 1075 3.54 -49.29 24.88
CA GLU A 1075 4.64 -50.11 25.37
C GLU A 1075 5.75 -50.29 24.32
N PRO A 1076 7.04 -50.32 24.73
CA PRO A 1076 8.18 -50.54 23.83
C PRO A 1076 8.04 -51.81 22.97
N GLN A 1077 8.16 -51.69 21.65
CA GLN A 1077 8.06 -52.82 20.71
C GLN A 1077 9.40 -53.54 20.47
N ASP A 1078 9.33 -54.78 19.98
CA ASP A 1078 10.53 -55.55 19.62
C ASP A 1078 11.24 -54.97 18.38
N LEU A 1079 12.55 -54.73 18.53
CA LEU A 1079 13.42 -54.17 17.50
C LEU A 1079 14.18 -55.23 16.69
N THR A 1080 14.03 -56.53 16.99
CA THR A 1080 14.76 -57.63 16.29
C THR A 1080 14.53 -57.65 14.77
N ARG A 1081 13.42 -57.06 14.29
CA ARG A 1081 13.15 -56.86 12.87
C ARG A 1081 14.13 -55.93 12.16
N PHE A 1082 14.93 -55.15 12.88
CA PHE A 1082 15.97 -54.28 12.33
C PHE A 1082 17.36 -54.92 12.46
N LYS A 1083 18.06 -55.05 11.34
CA LYS A 1083 19.35 -55.76 11.25
C LYS A 1083 20.47 -55.15 12.11
N ASP A 1084 20.35 -53.87 12.45
CA ASP A 1084 21.33 -53.07 13.19
C ASP A 1084 20.82 -52.66 14.58
N ALA A 1085 19.75 -53.28 15.10
CA ALA A 1085 19.24 -53.00 16.45
C ALA A 1085 20.30 -53.19 17.54
N ALA A 1086 21.26 -54.10 17.33
CA ALA A 1086 22.39 -54.32 18.24
C ALA A 1086 23.36 -53.11 18.32
N ALA A 1087 23.37 -52.22 17.32
CA ALA A 1087 24.21 -51.02 17.28
C ALA A 1087 23.63 -49.83 18.06
N LEU A 1088 22.43 -49.97 18.64
CA LEU A 1088 21.85 -48.96 19.53
C LEU A 1088 22.58 -48.91 20.87
N SER A 1089 22.94 -47.70 21.29
CA SER A 1089 23.38 -47.46 22.66
C SER A 1089 22.28 -47.84 23.67
N GLY A 1090 22.68 -48.35 24.84
CA GLY A 1090 21.73 -48.81 25.86
C GLY A 1090 20.67 -47.77 26.25
N TYR A 1091 21.05 -46.50 26.33
CA TYR A 1091 20.14 -45.39 26.66
C TYR A 1091 19.07 -45.10 25.59
N ALA A 1092 19.26 -45.56 24.35
CA ALA A 1092 18.37 -45.25 23.23
C ALA A 1092 17.42 -46.40 22.87
N LYS A 1093 17.62 -47.60 23.42
CA LYS A 1093 16.87 -48.82 23.04
C LYS A 1093 15.37 -48.68 23.30
N GLU A 1094 14.99 -48.23 24.50
CA GLU A 1094 13.58 -48.03 24.86
C GLU A 1094 12.92 -46.98 23.97
N SER A 1095 13.57 -45.83 23.78
CA SER A 1095 13.06 -44.77 22.92
C SER A 1095 12.91 -45.20 21.46
N ALA A 1096 13.85 -45.97 20.92
CA ALA A 1096 13.73 -46.54 19.58
C ALA A 1096 12.57 -47.54 19.47
N ALA A 1097 12.37 -48.37 20.49
CA ALA A 1097 11.25 -49.31 20.58
C ALA A 1097 9.89 -48.59 20.64
N ILE A 1098 9.78 -47.50 21.41
CA ILE A 1098 8.58 -46.67 21.46
C ILE A 1098 8.33 -45.96 20.12
N MET A 1099 9.32 -45.23 19.58
CA MET A 1099 9.17 -44.48 18.32
C MET A 1099 8.80 -45.37 17.14
N THR A 1100 9.28 -46.63 17.12
CA THR A 1100 8.91 -47.58 16.07
C THR A 1100 7.54 -48.21 16.30
N GLY A 1101 7.12 -48.38 17.55
CA GLY A 1101 5.78 -48.86 17.93
C GLY A 1101 4.68 -47.85 17.65
N GLU A 1102 4.94 -46.56 17.92
CA GLU A 1102 4.07 -45.44 17.56
C GLU A 1102 4.04 -45.14 16.06
N GLY A 1103 4.82 -45.87 15.24
CA GLY A 1103 4.92 -45.61 13.81
C GLY A 1103 5.64 -44.32 13.43
N LEU A 1104 6.28 -43.63 14.38
CA LEU A 1104 7.03 -42.39 14.12
C LEU A 1104 8.33 -42.67 13.34
N VAL A 1105 8.96 -43.82 13.56
CA VAL A 1105 10.17 -44.29 12.87
C VAL A 1105 9.92 -45.64 12.20
N HIS A 1106 10.13 -45.72 10.88
CA HIS A 1106 10.00 -46.97 10.12
C HIS A 1106 11.33 -47.65 9.78
N GLY A 1107 12.46 -46.97 9.98
CA GLY A 1107 13.78 -47.40 9.49
C GLY A 1107 13.93 -47.29 7.97
N ARG A 1108 15.09 -47.66 7.45
CA ARG A 1108 15.44 -47.68 6.01
C ARG A 1108 16.17 -48.96 5.68
N ASN A 1109 15.78 -49.65 4.61
CA ASN A 1109 16.40 -50.91 4.18
C ASN A 1109 16.57 -51.93 5.32
N GLN A 1110 15.51 -52.08 6.14
CA GLN A 1110 15.47 -52.92 7.36
C GLN A 1110 16.50 -52.56 8.44
N ALA A 1111 16.98 -51.31 8.48
CA ALA A 1111 17.87 -50.78 9.52
C ALA A 1111 17.31 -49.50 10.18
N LEU A 1112 17.65 -49.28 11.45
CA LEU A 1112 17.37 -48.04 12.18
C LEU A 1112 18.41 -46.95 11.88
N ALA A 1113 19.62 -47.37 11.51
CA ALA A 1113 20.80 -46.56 11.29
C ALA A 1113 21.15 -45.66 12.49
N PRO A 1114 21.36 -46.22 13.70
CA PRO A 1114 21.42 -45.45 14.94
C PRO A 1114 22.57 -44.45 15.01
N GLN A 1115 23.68 -44.72 14.31
CA GLN A 1115 24.88 -43.88 14.32
C GLN A 1115 24.92 -42.85 13.18
N GLU A 1116 24.01 -42.94 12.21
CA GLU A 1116 23.97 -41.98 11.11
C GLU A 1116 23.45 -40.62 11.58
N LEU A 1117 23.95 -39.57 10.91
CA LEU A 1117 23.60 -38.19 11.19
C LEU A 1117 22.24 -37.87 10.56
N MET A 1118 21.47 -37.06 11.27
CA MET A 1118 20.14 -36.65 10.87
C MET A 1118 20.20 -35.42 9.97
N THR A 1119 19.43 -35.43 8.88
CA THR A 1119 19.29 -34.25 8.01
C THR A 1119 18.13 -33.35 8.42
N ARG A 1120 18.09 -32.12 7.91
CA ARG A 1120 16.96 -31.19 8.08
C ARG A 1120 15.64 -31.77 7.54
N ALA A 1121 15.67 -32.47 6.40
CA ALA A 1121 14.48 -33.13 5.84
C ALA A 1121 13.94 -34.25 6.75
N GLU A 1122 14.83 -35.08 7.31
CA GLU A 1122 14.42 -36.12 8.26
C GLU A 1122 13.83 -35.50 9.54
N ALA A 1123 14.38 -34.36 10.01
CA ALA A 1123 13.87 -33.67 11.19
C ALA A 1123 12.45 -33.16 10.96
N ALA A 1124 12.17 -32.56 9.80
CA ALA A 1124 10.83 -32.13 9.42
C ALA A 1124 9.82 -33.29 9.45
N VAL A 1125 10.19 -34.46 8.90
CA VAL A 1125 9.31 -35.65 8.89
C VAL A 1125 9.00 -36.16 10.29
N ILE A 1126 9.99 -36.20 11.19
CA ILE A 1126 9.75 -36.62 12.58
C ILE A 1126 8.83 -35.62 13.30
N LEU A 1127 9.07 -34.32 13.16
CA LEU A 1127 8.24 -33.28 13.76
C LEU A 1127 6.80 -33.34 13.25
N TYR A 1128 6.61 -33.49 11.93
CA TYR A 1128 5.28 -33.64 11.33
C TYR A 1128 4.55 -34.86 11.89
N ARG A 1129 5.21 -36.02 11.97
CA ARG A 1129 4.58 -37.22 12.55
C ARG A 1129 4.23 -37.07 14.02
N ILE A 1130 5.09 -36.43 14.81
CA ILE A 1130 4.78 -36.14 16.22
C ILE A 1130 3.56 -35.22 16.33
N TRP A 1131 3.53 -34.17 15.52
CA TRP A 1131 2.41 -33.23 15.48
C TRP A 1131 1.10 -33.89 15.03
N SER A 1132 1.16 -34.86 14.12
CA SER A 1132 0.00 -35.64 13.64
C SER A 1132 -0.46 -36.75 14.60
N LEU A 1133 0.23 -37.00 15.71
CA LEU A 1133 -0.25 -37.95 16.73
C LEU A 1133 -1.39 -37.32 17.52
N GLU A 1134 -2.59 -37.86 17.37
CA GLU A 1134 -3.78 -37.47 18.16
C GLU A 1134 -3.75 -38.07 19.57
#